data_AF-A0A0D0EZB3-F1
#
_entry.id   AF-A0A0D0EZB3-F1
#
_cell.length_a   1.000
_cell.length_b   1.000
_cell.length_c   1.000
_cell.angle_alpha   90.00
_cell.angle_beta   90.00
_cell.angle_gamma   90.00
#
_symmetry.space_group_name_H-M   'P 1'
#
loop_
_entity.id
_entity.type
_entity.pdbx_description
1 polymer ?
#
loop_
_entity_poly.entity_id
_entity_poly.type
_entity_poly.pdbx_seq_one_letter_code
_entity_poly.pdbx_strand_id
1 'polypeptide(L)'
;MKDEEDDNIIPNDDENNSDENPIDDNQDGEDDEIINVDAKHFEGQHFYENDGEDGQDTITKVTGMYKDWFLDYASYVILERAVPAIEDGFKPVQRRIMHSLKELDDGRYNKVANVVGHTMQYHPHGDASIGDAMVQIGQKDLLIDCQGNWGNILTGDGAAASRYIEARLSKFALEVLYSPKITDWGVSYDGRRAEPNNLPVKFPLLLAQGAEGIAVGLSTKVLPHNFNELIDASIKILKGKPFTLYPDFMTQGIADVSNYNDGLRGGRVRVRAKIAQLDKNTLVITQIPFSTNTTTLIDSILKANEKGKIKIKKIEDNTAADVEILIHLFPGVSPDKTIDALFAFTACETSVAPLGCVIEDNKPLFIGVSEMLKISTHRTQDLLRQELEIQLEELKNKWHFSTLEKIFIREEMYIDFKLYSDRESLYKYLYDRFEPFKKSFVRDINDDDLQRLTQIPMIRITRFDSDKADDFISKLEDEMKEVEHHLENLTDFAIAYFAKLKEKYGKGRERQTELRVFDNVEATKVVLRNTKLYVNREEGFVGTSLKKDEYVGDCSDIDDVIVFLRDGTLMITKVDSKTFIGKDIIHVAVFDKSDKRTIYNMMYRDGKSGPSYIKRFNVSGVTRDKAYDLTNGTNGSQVVYFSHNPNGEAEVVTILLRQIGTIKKLKFDIDFAKLAIKGRASKGNLVTKYPIKKIELKEKGISTLLPRKVWFDDTVKRLNVDARGELLGEFKPSDKILIISQSGKIKVIIPELSTHFEEDMIVLEKWKPKKPISAIYYDGEKERYFLKRFLVENEGKEESFITDHPNSQLEIVSTDYRPLAQLVFAKVKGVQKEDLHIDVEDFIAVKGFKALGNQLTADKLKQVNLLEPLPYEEPVEEVPEKPELSDDDSVETELDDDGQIGLVLE
;
A
#
# COMPACT_ATOMS: atom_id res chain seq x y z
N MET A 1 64.51 0.62 9.96
CA MET A 1 64.56 1.89 9.23
C MET A 1 63.12 2.35 9.19
N LYS A 2 62.78 3.31 10.04
CA LYS A 2 63.08 4.75 9.86
C LYS A 2 62.34 5.25 8.60
N ASP A 3 61.43 6.21 8.58
CA ASP A 3 60.96 7.31 9.46
C ASP A 3 59.99 8.13 8.55
N GLU A 4 59.24 9.17 8.89
CA GLU A 4 58.84 9.90 10.12
C GLU A 4 57.55 10.70 9.73
N GLU A 5 56.65 10.94 10.70
CA GLU A 5 55.83 12.17 10.96
C GLU A 5 54.90 12.74 9.85
N ASP A 6 53.67 13.26 10.08
CA ASP A 6 53.06 14.11 11.15
C ASP A 6 53.56 15.59 11.07
N ASP A 7 52.89 16.68 11.49
CA ASP A 7 51.69 16.95 12.33
C ASP A 7 51.21 18.42 12.01
N ASN A 8 50.07 19.07 12.38
CA ASN A 8 48.80 18.78 13.09
C ASN A 8 47.77 19.96 12.89
N ILE A 9 46.59 19.87 13.56
CA ILE A 9 45.80 20.96 14.21
C ILE A 9 44.85 21.91 13.41
N ILE A 10 43.64 22.06 13.99
CA ILE A 10 42.68 23.19 13.84
C ILE A 10 42.50 23.84 15.23
N PRO A 11 42.46 25.18 15.38
CA PRO A 11 41.99 25.85 16.57
C PRO A 11 40.58 26.45 16.42
N ASN A 12 39.74 26.30 17.45
CA ASN A 12 38.63 27.21 17.76
C ASN A 12 39.12 28.25 18.78
N ASP A 13 38.47 29.41 18.84
CA ASP A 13 38.31 30.20 20.08
C ASP A 13 37.05 31.11 19.95
N ASP A 14 36.36 31.34 21.07
CA ASP A 14 35.19 32.23 21.21
C ASP A 14 35.59 33.52 21.95
N GLU A 15 35.00 34.69 21.63
CA GLU A 15 34.66 35.68 22.69
C GLU A 15 33.58 36.71 22.31
N ASN A 16 32.86 37.18 23.35
CA ASN A 16 31.52 37.77 23.38
C ASN A 16 31.36 39.27 22.98
N ASN A 17 30.08 39.65 22.73
CA ASN A 17 29.43 40.96 23.00
C ASN A 17 29.84 42.21 22.17
N SER A 18 28.95 43.20 21.95
CA SER A 18 27.48 43.32 22.11
C SER A 18 26.94 44.50 21.27
N ASP A 19 25.62 44.56 21.04
CA ASP A 19 24.74 45.72 21.40
C ASP A 19 23.31 45.58 20.81
N GLU A 20 22.37 46.42 21.26
CA GLU A 20 20.93 46.10 21.39
C GLU A 20 20.01 46.54 20.21
N ASN A 21 19.04 45.67 19.88
CA ASN A 21 17.57 45.86 19.68
C ASN A 21 16.95 47.29 19.53
N PRO A 22 15.75 47.48 18.88
CA PRO A 22 14.64 46.50 18.86
C PRO A 22 13.74 46.35 17.59
N ILE A 23 13.05 45.21 17.57
CA ILE A 23 11.66 44.88 17.16
C ILE A 23 10.75 46.02 16.64
N ASP A 24 10.07 45.79 15.51
CA ASP A 24 8.59 45.86 15.43
C ASP A 24 8.04 44.86 14.38
N ASP A 25 6.80 44.38 14.56
CA ASP A 25 6.10 43.43 13.68
C ASP A 25 5.11 44.17 12.74
N ASN A 26 4.76 43.58 11.58
CA ASN A 26 3.37 43.26 11.17
C ASN A 26 3.20 42.84 9.68
N GLN A 27 2.28 41.88 9.49
CA GLN A 27 1.36 41.69 8.34
C GLN A 27 1.89 41.32 6.94
N ASP A 28 1.71 40.03 6.65
CA ASP A 28 0.82 39.49 5.59
C ASP A 28 0.89 40.05 4.15
N GLY A 29 1.27 39.16 3.23
CA GLY A 29 1.05 39.28 1.79
C GLY A 29 1.34 37.96 1.08
N GLU A 30 0.30 37.32 0.51
CA GLU A 30 0.46 36.21 -0.43
C GLU A 30 0.84 36.76 -1.81
N ASP A 31 1.89 36.25 -2.44
CA ASP A 31 2.13 36.39 -3.89
C ASP A 31 3.02 35.24 -4.39
N ASP A 32 2.42 34.25 -5.05
CA ASP A 32 3.13 33.19 -5.78
C ASP A 32 3.67 33.74 -7.12
N GLU A 33 4.82 34.41 -7.11
CA GLU A 33 5.47 34.88 -8.34
C GLU A 33 5.98 33.69 -9.19
N ILE A 34 5.14 33.26 -10.14
CA ILE A 34 5.51 32.32 -11.21
C ILE A 34 6.56 32.98 -12.10
N ILE A 35 7.82 32.59 -11.94
CA ILE A 35 8.94 33.09 -12.75
C ILE A 35 8.80 32.61 -14.20
N ASN A 36 8.19 33.45 -15.03
CA ASN A 36 8.09 33.23 -16.47
C ASN A 36 9.46 33.44 -17.13
N VAL A 37 10.12 32.33 -17.49
CA VAL A 37 11.33 32.36 -18.33
C VAL A 37 10.93 32.25 -19.79
N ASP A 38 11.07 33.36 -20.53
CA ASP A 38 10.86 33.42 -21.98
C ASP A 38 11.94 32.61 -22.72
N ALA A 39 11.51 31.62 -23.49
CA ALA A 39 12.41 30.79 -24.29
C ALA A 39 12.72 31.46 -25.64
N LYS A 40 13.94 31.98 -25.81
CA LYS A 40 14.56 32.18 -27.13
C LYS A 40 15.45 30.99 -27.45
N HIS A 41 15.63 30.69 -28.74
CA HIS A 41 16.43 29.56 -29.21
C HIS A 41 17.84 29.58 -28.62
N PHE A 42 18.20 28.50 -27.92
CA PHE A 42 19.59 28.19 -27.58
C PHE A 42 20.29 27.58 -28.79
N GLU A 43 20.84 28.43 -29.67
CA GLU A 43 21.92 28.01 -30.56
C GLU A 43 23.21 27.90 -29.74
N GLY A 44 23.92 26.78 -29.85
CA GLY A 44 25.05 26.46 -28.97
C GLY A 44 26.31 27.24 -29.31
N GLN A 45 26.61 28.31 -28.57
CA GLN A 45 27.92 28.95 -28.58
C GLN A 45 28.85 28.29 -27.55
N HIS A 46 29.97 27.74 -28.02
CA HIS A 46 31.04 27.24 -27.14
C HIS A 46 31.82 28.40 -26.52
N PHE A 47 32.20 28.25 -25.24
CA PHE A 47 32.82 29.26 -24.37
C PHE A 47 34.18 29.84 -24.83
N TYR A 48 34.66 29.51 -26.03
CA TYR A 48 35.95 29.95 -26.59
C TYR A 48 35.84 30.97 -27.72
N GLU A 49 34.64 31.28 -28.23
CA GLU A 49 34.45 32.34 -29.23
C GLU A 49 33.84 33.60 -28.58
N ASN A 50 34.70 34.40 -27.94
CA ASN A 50 34.32 35.73 -27.46
C ASN A 50 35.50 36.73 -27.46
N ASP A 51 36.35 36.67 -28.50
CA ASP A 51 37.28 37.76 -28.84
C ASP A 51 36.48 38.91 -29.50
N GLY A 52 35.82 39.70 -28.67
CA GLY A 52 34.97 40.83 -29.07
C GLY A 52 35.22 42.06 -28.20
N GLU A 53 35.89 43.06 -28.78
CA GLU A 53 36.39 44.28 -28.14
C GLU A 53 35.37 45.01 -27.24
N ASP A 54 35.54 44.98 -25.91
CA ASP A 54 35.44 46.21 -25.10
C ASP A 54 36.24 46.15 -23.79
N GLY A 55 36.91 47.25 -23.45
CA GLY A 55 38.02 47.27 -22.49
C GLY A 55 37.64 47.70 -21.07
N GLN A 56 36.86 46.90 -20.33
CA GLN A 56 36.69 47.08 -18.88
C GLN A 56 36.73 45.73 -18.12
N ASP A 57 37.68 45.60 -17.19
CA ASP A 57 37.79 44.47 -16.26
C ASP A 57 36.60 44.44 -15.28
N THR A 58 35.46 43.91 -15.72
CA THR A 58 34.35 43.58 -14.83
C THR A 58 34.79 42.42 -13.94
N ILE A 59 35.15 42.72 -12.69
CA ILE A 59 35.47 41.71 -11.67
C ILE A 59 34.19 40.91 -11.37
N THR A 60 34.01 39.80 -12.10
CA THR A 60 32.88 38.89 -11.94
C THR A 60 32.87 38.37 -10.52
N LYS A 61 31.87 38.80 -9.73
CA LYS A 61 31.75 38.39 -8.34
C LYS A 61 31.58 36.87 -8.28
N VAL A 62 32.32 36.22 -7.38
CA VAL A 62 32.29 34.75 -7.18
C VAL A 62 30.85 34.23 -6.98
N THR A 63 29.98 35.03 -6.35
CA THR A 63 28.56 34.72 -6.17
C THR A 63 27.74 34.63 -7.46
N GLY A 64 28.14 35.34 -8.52
CA GLY A 64 27.57 35.19 -9.86
C GLY A 64 27.98 33.86 -10.49
N MET A 65 29.29 33.64 -10.61
CA MET A 65 29.86 32.39 -11.15
C MET A 65 29.27 31.13 -10.50
N TYR A 66 29.17 31.09 -9.16
CA TYR A 66 28.56 29.96 -8.46
C TYR A 66 27.06 29.80 -8.74
N LYS A 67 26.31 30.89 -8.90
CA LYS A 67 24.89 30.83 -9.26
C LYS A 67 24.74 30.24 -10.67
N ASP A 68 25.49 30.76 -11.62
CA ASP A 68 25.32 30.45 -13.04
C ASP A 68 25.77 28.99 -13.31
N TRP A 69 26.95 28.57 -12.82
CA TRP A 69 27.41 27.17 -12.89
C TRP A 69 26.47 26.19 -12.18
N PHE A 70 25.84 26.59 -11.07
CA PHE A 70 24.86 25.75 -10.38
C PHE A 70 23.56 25.62 -11.17
N LEU A 71 23.09 26.70 -11.82
CA LEU A 71 21.90 26.68 -12.67
C LEU A 71 22.11 25.81 -13.92
N ASP A 72 23.26 25.92 -14.58
CA ASP A 72 23.62 25.06 -15.72
C ASP A 72 23.64 23.58 -15.31
N TYR A 73 24.34 23.26 -14.22
CA TYR A 73 24.42 21.90 -13.69
C TYR A 73 23.05 21.35 -13.26
N ALA A 74 22.25 22.15 -12.55
CA ALA A 74 20.92 21.76 -12.10
C ALA A 74 19.99 21.49 -13.29
N SER A 75 19.95 22.38 -14.27
CA SER A 75 19.14 22.26 -15.47
C SER A 75 19.51 21.00 -16.27
N TYR A 76 20.81 20.76 -16.47
CA TYR A 76 21.31 19.55 -17.12
C TYR A 76 20.97 18.27 -16.34
N VAL A 77 21.07 18.27 -15.00
CA VAL A 77 20.69 17.10 -14.18
C VAL A 77 19.19 16.82 -14.24
N ILE A 78 18.35 17.87 -14.26
CA ILE A 78 16.89 17.74 -14.32
C ILE A 78 16.46 17.18 -15.69
N LEU A 79 16.86 17.84 -16.77
CA LEU A 79 16.40 17.55 -18.14
C LEU A 79 17.14 16.38 -18.79
N GLU A 80 18.48 16.38 -18.79
CA GLU A 80 19.30 15.42 -19.55
C GLU A 80 19.60 14.10 -18.78
N ARG A 81 19.12 13.93 -17.54
CA ARG A 81 19.49 12.78 -16.70
C ARG A 81 18.40 12.20 -15.80
N ALA A 82 17.78 12.99 -14.94
CA ALA A 82 17.10 12.45 -13.77
C ALA A 82 15.62 12.12 -13.96
N VAL A 83 14.88 12.99 -14.65
CA VAL A 83 13.42 12.94 -14.79
C VAL A 83 13.05 12.40 -16.18
N PRO A 84 11.99 11.57 -16.34
CA PRO A 84 11.54 11.13 -17.66
C PRO A 84 10.72 12.22 -18.37
N ALA A 85 10.75 12.20 -19.70
CA ALA A 85 9.90 13.02 -20.54
C ALA A 85 8.48 12.40 -20.63
N ILE A 86 7.41 13.21 -20.59
CA ILE A 86 6.02 12.70 -20.69
C ILE A 86 5.70 12.15 -22.10
N GLU A 87 6.44 12.65 -23.09
CA GLU A 87 6.33 12.37 -24.51
C GLU A 87 6.54 10.89 -24.86
N ASP A 88 7.47 10.22 -24.16
CA ASP A 88 7.83 8.82 -24.39
C ASP A 88 8.05 8.00 -23.11
N GLY A 89 8.06 8.63 -21.93
CA GLY A 89 8.30 7.98 -20.65
C GLY A 89 9.75 7.62 -20.36
N PHE A 90 10.69 7.99 -21.23
CA PHE A 90 12.11 7.65 -21.08
C PHE A 90 12.93 8.78 -20.45
N LYS A 91 13.99 8.39 -19.75
CA LYS A 91 15.18 9.23 -19.51
C LYS A 91 16.09 9.19 -20.75
N PRO A 92 16.89 10.22 -21.03
CA PRO A 92 17.74 10.27 -22.24
C PRO A 92 18.68 9.07 -22.43
N VAL A 93 19.27 8.52 -21.36
CA VAL A 93 20.06 7.28 -21.45
C VAL A 93 19.24 6.09 -21.97
N GLN A 94 18.00 5.96 -21.54
CA GLN A 94 17.09 4.87 -21.95
C GLN A 94 16.68 5.05 -23.41
N ARG A 95 16.34 6.27 -23.82
CA ARG A 95 16.04 6.64 -25.21
C ARG A 95 17.20 6.31 -26.15
N ARG A 96 18.43 6.69 -25.78
CA ARG A 96 19.66 6.43 -26.55
C ARG A 96 20.01 4.93 -26.62
N ILE A 97 19.73 4.14 -25.58
CA ILE A 97 19.81 2.66 -25.62
C ILE A 97 18.79 2.09 -26.63
N MET A 98 17.52 2.51 -26.56
CA MET A 98 16.47 2.01 -27.45
C MET A 98 16.68 2.43 -28.91
N HIS A 99 17.28 3.59 -29.16
CA HIS A 99 17.72 4.01 -30.50
C HIS A 99 18.88 3.13 -31.01
N SER A 100 19.94 2.96 -30.22
CA SER A 100 21.10 2.12 -30.59
C SER A 100 20.73 0.64 -30.83
N LEU A 101 19.78 0.11 -30.05
CA LEU A 101 19.20 -1.22 -30.27
C LEU A 101 18.47 -1.33 -31.62
N LYS A 102 17.90 -0.23 -32.14
CA LYS A 102 17.15 -0.20 -33.40
C LYS A 102 18.06 -0.07 -34.62
N GLU A 103 19.19 0.63 -34.50
CA GLU A 103 20.21 0.66 -35.55
C GLU A 103 20.96 -0.68 -35.69
N LEU A 104 21.12 -1.43 -34.59
CA LEU A 104 21.74 -2.75 -34.55
C LEU A 104 20.76 -3.93 -34.79
N ASP A 105 19.49 -3.65 -35.13
CA ASP A 105 18.43 -4.66 -35.23
C ASP A 105 18.47 -5.46 -36.54
N ASP A 106 19.09 -6.66 -36.49
CA ASP A 106 18.97 -7.71 -37.52
C ASP A 106 17.98 -8.83 -37.15
N GLY A 107 17.18 -8.63 -36.09
CA GLY A 107 16.26 -9.63 -35.51
C GLY A 107 16.93 -10.72 -34.65
N ARG A 108 18.26 -10.76 -34.56
CA ARG A 108 19.02 -11.69 -33.70
C ARG A 108 19.37 -11.05 -32.36
N TYR A 109 19.88 -11.87 -31.45
CA TYR A 109 20.40 -11.42 -30.17
C TYR A 109 21.78 -10.79 -30.35
N ASN A 110 21.90 -9.51 -29.96
CA ASN A 110 23.15 -8.76 -29.91
C ASN A 110 23.81 -8.88 -28.53
N LYS A 111 25.14 -8.97 -28.46
CA LYS A 111 25.88 -8.87 -27.19
C LYS A 111 25.65 -7.51 -26.55
N VAL A 112 25.30 -7.46 -25.26
CA VAL A 112 25.03 -6.19 -24.56
C VAL A 112 26.25 -5.26 -24.60
N ALA A 113 27.46 -5.79 -24.52
CA ALA A 113 28.69 -5.00 -24.68
C ALA A 113 28.79 -4.27 -26.04
N ASN A 114 28.24 -4.83 -27.12
CA ASN A 114 28.18 -4.17 -28.43
C ASN A 114 27.17 -3.02 -28.42
N VAL A 115 25.98 -3.25 -27.84
CA VAL A 115 24.92 -2.24 -27.72
C VAL A 115 25.37 -1.07 -26.84
N VAL A 116 26.04 -1.36 -25.71
CA VAL A 116 26.62 -0.33 -24.82
C VAL A 116 27.68 0.49 -25.56
N GLY A 117 28.64 -0.15 -26.23
CA GLY A 117 29.68 0.54 -27.01
C GLY A 117 29.12 1.35 -28.19
N HIS A 118 27.98 0.94 -28.76
CA HIS A 118 27.25 1.71 -29.76
C HIS A 118 26.54 2.92 -29.13
N THR A 119 25.90 2.73 -27.97
CA THR A 119 25.17 3.79 -27.25
C THR A 119 26.09 4.93 -26.80
N MET A 120 27.37 4.66 -26.55
CA MET A 120 28.37 5.70 -26.24
C MET A 120 28.56 6.74 -27.35
N GLN A 121 28.12 6.46 -28.59
CA GLN A 121 28.10 7.43 -29.70
C GLN A 121 27.04 8.53 -29.52
N TYR A 122 26.09 8.30 -28.61
CA TYR A 122 24.97 9.19 -28.28
C TYR A 122 25.04 9.67 -26.83
N HIS A 123 25.49 8.79 -25.92
CA HIS A 123 25.51 9.02 -24.49
C HIS A 123 26.97 9.05 -23.98
N PRO A 124 27.61 10.24 -23.84
CA PRO A 124 29.03 10.38 -23.51
C PRO A 124 29.34 10.18 -22.01
N HIS A 125 28.75 9.13 -21.41
CA HIS A 125 28.92 8.76 -19.99
C HIS A 125 29.39 7.30 -19.87
N GLY A 126 29.74 6.87 -18.66
CA GLY A 126 30.40 5.57 -18.43
C GLY A 126 29.58 4.36 -18.87
N ASP A 127 30.26 3.36 -19.46
CA ASP A 127 29.70 2.11 -19.98
C ASP A 127 28.85 1.35 -18.96
N ALA A 128 29.28 1.32 -17.69
CA ALA A 128 28.53 0.77 -16.57
C ALA A 128 27.12 1.38 -16.44
N SER A 129 27.00 2.72 -16.52
CA SER A 129 25.71 3.41 -16.37
C SER A 129 24.71 3.08 -17.50
N ILE A 130 25.23 2.85 -18.71
CA ILE A 130 24.43 2.41 -19.87
C ILE A 130 24.05 0.94 -19.70
N GLY A 131 24.97 0.09 -19.24
CA GLY A 131 24.72 -1.32 -18.94
C GLY A 131 23.64 -1.52 -17.87
N ASP A 132 23.74 -0.82 -16.74
CA ASP A 132 22.78 -0.90 -15.64
C ASP A 132 21.39 -0.39 -16.07
N ALA A 133 21.34 0.72 -16.81
CA ALA A 133 20.08 1.23 -17.37
C ALA A 133 19.44 0.24 -18.37
N MET A 134 20.26 -0.44 -19.19
CA MET A 134 19.78 -1.47 -20.12
C MET A 134 19.25 -2.72 -19.39
N VAL A 135 19.92 -3.15 -18.32
CA VAL A 135 19.46 -4.24 -17.44
C VAL A 135 18.12 -3.90 -16.80
N GLN A 136 17.95 -2.67 -16.29
CA GLN A 136 16.67 -2.21 -15.69
C GLN A 136 15.50 -2.15 -16.69
N ILE A 137 15.76 -1.96 -17.99
CA ILE A 137 14.71 -2.07 -19.03
C ILE A 137 14.42 -3.54 -19.36
N GLY A 138 15.46 -4.38 -19.43
CA GLY A 138 15.33 -5.81 -19.74
C GLY A 138 14.57 -6.59 -18.65
N GLN A 139 14.85 -6.33 -17.38
CA GLN A 139 14.17 -6.96 -16.24
C GLN A 139 12.64 -6.71 -16.18
N LYS A 140 12.11 -5.75 -16.97
CA LYS A 140 10.67 -5.47 -17.07
C LYS A 140 9.92 -6.31 -18.11
N ASP A 141 10.62 -7.19 -18.83
CA ASP A 141 10.10 -8.09 -19.89
C ASP A 141 8.98 -7.47 -20.74
N LEU A 142 9.30 -6.34 -21.41
CA LEU A 142 8.34 -5.61 -22.25
C LEU A 142 8.98 -5.10 -23.53
N LEU A 143 10.13 -4.41 -23.42
CA LEU A 143 10.77 -3.75 -24.57
C LEU A 143 11.97 -4.51 -25.13
N ILE A 144 12.70 -5.22 -24.28
CA ILE A 144 13.91 -5.95 -24.62
C ILE A 144 13.66 -7.42 -24.34
N ASP A 145 13.99 -8.26 -25.30
CA ASP A 145 14.00 -9.72 -25.20
C ASP A 145 15.44 -10.14 -24.81
N CYS A 146 15.56 -10.86 -23.70
CA CYS A 146 16.78 -11.00 -22.92
C CYS A 146 17.27 -12.45 -22.84
N GLN A 147 18.55 -12.67 -23.16
CA GLN A 147 19.21 -13.98 -23.09
C GLN A 147 20.44 -13.94 -22.16
N GLY A 148 20.60 -14.99 -21.33
CA GLY A 148 21.63 -15.10 -20.29
C GLY A 148 21.12 -14.72 -18.89
N ASN A 149 22.03 -14.54 -17.92
CA ASN A 149 21.66 -14.12 -16.56
C ASN A 149 21.56 -12.58 -16.47
N TRP A 150 20.34 -12.06 -16.43
CA TRP A 150 20.02 -10.62 -16.31
C TRP A 150 19.81 -10.16 -14.86
N GLY A 151 20.19 -10.97 -13.87
CA GLY A 151 19.94 -10.72 -12.45
C GLY A 151 18.52 -11.12 -12.05
N ASN A 152 18.19 -10.97 -10.77
CA ASN A 152 16.87 -11.32 -10.23
C ASN A 152 16.36 -10.23 -9.29
N ILE A 153 15.21 -9.65 -9.63
CA ILE A 153 14.55 -8.58 -8.86
C ILE A 153 14.10 -9.04 -7.46
N LEU A 154 13.88 -10.35 -7.27
CA LEU A 154 13.41 -10.92 -6.01
C LEU A 154 14.53 -11.12 -5.00
N THR A 155 15.68 -11.69 -5.39
CA THR A 155 16.83 -11.92 -4.49
C THR A 155 17.70 -10.67 -4.31
N GLY A 156 17.78 -9.84 -5.36
CA GLY A 156 18.72 -8.72 -5.47
C GLY A 156 20.01 -9.05 -6.23
N ASP A 157 20.11 -10.23 -6.85
CA ASP A 157 21.30 -10.64 -7.62
C ASP A 157 21.49 -9.75 -8.86
N GLY A 158 22.70 -9.22 -9.01
CA GLY A 158 23.10 -8.43 -10.17
C GLY A 158 23.22 -9.25 -11.46
N ALA A 159 23.07 -8.58 -12.60
CA ALA A 159 23.24 -9.20 -13.92
C ALA A 159 24.68 -9.69 -14.15
N ALA A 160 24.83 -10.72 -14.98
CA ALA A 160 26.15 -11.12 -15.48
C ALA A 160 26.70 -10.04 -16.41
N ALA A 161 28.02 -9.81 -16.37
CA ALA A 161 28.69 -8.76 -17.14
C ALA A 161 28.30 -8.78 -18.63
N SER A 162 28.18 -7.59 -19.24
CA SER A 162 27.68 -7.29 -20.60
C SER A 162 28.26 -8.10 -21.76
N ARG A 163 29.41 -8.76 -21.55
CA ARG A 163 30.04 -9.72 -22.49
C ARG A 163 29.38 -11.10 -22.54
N TYR A 164 28.62 -11.48 -21.52
CA TYR A 164 27.94 -12.78 -21.45
C TYR A 164 26.48 -12.69 -21.90
N ILE A 165 25.73 -11.71 -21.38
CA ILE A 165 24.33 -11.47 -21.73
C ILE A 165 24.15 -10.92 -23.16
N GLU A 166 23.00 -11.24 -23.74
CA GLU A 166 22.60 -10.84 -25.09
C GLU A 166 21.15 -10.31 -25.07
N ALA A 167 20.83 -9.39 -25.99
CA ALA A 167 19.58 -8.63 -26.02
C ALA A 167 19.10 -8.42 -27.46
N ARG A 168 17.80 -8.24 -27.64
CA ARG A 168 17.20 -7.65 -28.86
C ARG A 168 15.92 -6.89 -28.54
N LEU A 169 15.40 -6.14 -29.51
CA LEU A 169 14.09 -5.50 -29.36
C LEU A 169 12.97 -6.55 -29.35
N SER A 170 12.00 -6.36 -28.45
CA SER A 170 10.78 -7.17 -28.45
C SER A 170 9.89 -6.80 -29.66
N LYS A 171 9.01 -7.72 -30.06
CA LYS A 171 8.01 -7.43 -31.11
C LYS A 171 7.08 -6.27 -30.74
N PHE A 172 6.82 -6.10 -29.45
CA PHE A 172 6.04 -4.97 -28.91
C PHE A 172 6.79 -3.65 -29.08
N ALA A 173 8.09 -3.59 -28.70
CA ALA A 173 8.91 -2.40 -28.90
C ALA A 173 8.96 -1.97 -30.38
N LEU A 174 9.12 -2.93 -31.29
CA LEU A 174 9.16 -2.68 -32.73
C LEU A 174 7.84 -2.13 -33.32
N GLU A 175 6.69 -2.46 -32.74
CA GLU A 175 5.37 -1.97 -33.18
C GLU A 175 4.95 -0.64 -32.54
N VAL A 176 5.56 -0.29 -31.39
CA VAL A 176 5.08 0.79 -30.50
C VAL A 176 6.04 1.97 -30.38
N LEU A 177 7.37 1.78 -30.41
CA LEU A 177 8.34 2.86 -30.12
C LEU A 177 8.83 3.64 -31.34
N TYR A 178 8.70 3.09 -32.56
CA TYR A 178 9.43 3.58 -33.73
C TYR A 178 8.49 3.90 -34.89
N SER A 179 8.60 5.14 -35.40
CA SER A 179 7.99 5.55 -36.67
C SER A 179 8.90 6.57 -37.36
N PRO A 180 9.89 6.13 -38.17
CA PRO A 180 10.98 6.99 -38.63
C PRO A 180 10.61 8.23 -39.45
N LYS A 181 9.35 8.31 -39.94
CA LYS A 181 8.80 9.46 -40.68
C LYS A 181 8.21 10.55 -39.78
N ILE A 182 8.05 10.26 -38.48
CA ILE A 182 7.38 11.09 -37.47
C ILE A 182 8.30 11.38 -36.29
N THR A 183 9.32 10.55 -36.06
CA THR A 183 10.41 10.84 -35.11
C THR A 183 11.02 12.21 -35.41
N ASP A 184 10.99 13.12 -34.43
CA ASP A 184 11.79 14.35 -34.46
C ASP A 184 13.26 14.03 -34.16
N TRP A 185 14.14 14.50 -35.04
CA TRP A 185 15.58 14.21 -35.00
C TRP A 185 16.39 15.42 -34.55
N GLY A 186 17.10 15.27 -33.43
CA GLY A 186 18.21 16.14 -33.02
C GLY A 186 19.54 15.63 -33.57
N VAL A 187 20.62 16.35 -33.24
CA VAL A 187 22.01 15.98 -33.61
C VAL A 187 22.74 15.47 -32.36
N SER A 188 23.56 14.43 -32.53
CA SER A 188 24.41 13.88 -31.46
C SER A 188 25.37 14.91 -30.89
N TYR A 189 25.82 14.71 -29.64
CA TYR A 189 26.75 15.60 -28.93
C TYR A 189 28.09 15.85 -29.67
N ASP A 190 28.46 15.00 -30.63
CA ASP A 190 29.68 15.12 -31.45
C ASP A 190 29.44 15.71 -32.86
N GLY A 191 28.19 16.04 -33.19
CA GLY A 191 27.78 16.61 -34.48
C GLY A 191 27.68 15.60 -35.63
N ARG A 192 27.84 14.28 -35.40
CA ARG A 192 28.05 13.30 -36.48
C ARG A 192 26.88 12.37 -36.80
N ARG A 193 25.88 12.27 -35.93
CA ARG A 193 24.69 11.43 -36.14
C ARG A 193 23.42 12.20 -35.79
N ALA A 194 22.31 11.70 -36.31
CA ALA A 194 20.99 12.06 -35.81
C ALA A 194 20.61 11.17 -34.62
N GLU A 195 19.93 11.72 -33.62
CA GLU A 195 19.28 10.97 -32.54
C GLU A 195 17.83 11.45 -32.32
N PRO A 196 16.91 10.59 -31.86
CA PRO A 196 15.54 11.00 -31.60
C PRO A 196 15.47 11.91 -30.37
N ASN A 197 14.87 13.10 -30.52
CA ASN A 197 14.60 14.01 -29.39
C ASN A 197 13.70 13.29 -28.36
N ASN A 198 12.59 12.73 -28.85
CA ASN A 198 11.71 11.81 -28.15
C ASN A 198 11.33 10.67 -29.11
N LEU A 199 11.00 9.49 -28.60
CA LEU A 199 10.48 8.40 -29.43
C LEU A 199 8.97 8.58 -29.66
N PRO A 200 8.42 8.28 -30.86
CA PRO A 200 6.99 8.33 -31.14
C PRO A 200 6.26 7.12 -30.51
N VAL A 201 6.17 7.10 -29.18
CA VAL A 201 5.65 5.97 -28.40
C VAL A 201 4.12 5.94 -28.40
N LYS A 202 3.56 4.95 -29.09
CA LYS A 202 2.10 4.77 -29.26
C LYS A 202 1.44 3.97 -28.12
N PHE A 203 1.85 4.20 -26.88
CA PHE A 203 1.39 3.48 -25.68
C PHE A 203 1.77 4.23 -24.38
N PRO A 204 0.99 4.14 -23.29
CA PRO A 204 1.32 4.71 -21.96
C PRO A 204 2.48 3.99 -21.24
N LEU A 205 3.67 4.08 -21.82
CA LEU A 205 4.88 3.38 -21.40
C LEU A 205 5.40 3.84 -20.03
N LEU A 206 5.34 5.15 -19.75
CA LEU A 206 5.73 5.73 -18.45
C LEU A 206 5.01 5.04 -17.29
N LEU A 207 3.70 4.85 -17.42
CA LEU A 207 2.86 4.25 -16.39
C LEU A 207 3.01 2.72 -16.33
N ALA A 208 3.20 2.06 -17.47
CA ALA A 208 3.43 0.61 -17.52
C ALA A 208 4.78 0.22 -16.89
N GLN A 209 5.82 1.02 -17.08
CA GLN A 209 7.14 0.76 -16.55
C GLN A 209 7.37 1.30 -15.14
N GLY A 210 6.71 2.40 -14.78
CA GLY A 210 7.11 3.24 -13.64
C GLY A 210 8.47 3.90 -13.86
N ALA A 211 8.70 5.01 -13.16
CA ALA A 211 9.93 5.77 -13.21
C ALA A 211 10.33 6.27 -11.81
N GLU A 212 11.61 6.15 -11.47
CA GLU A 212 12.17 6.67 -10.22
C GLU A 212 13.43 7.49 -10.55
N GLY A 213 13.58 8.66 -9.94
CA GLY A 213 14.68 9.57 -10.21
C GLY A 213 14.84 10.66 -9.15
N ILE A 214 16.08 11.08 -8.92
CA ILE A 214 16.45 12.17 -8.02
C ILE A 214 17.29 13.15 -8.82
N ALA A 215 16.91 14.43 -8.77
CA ALA A 215 17.56 15.54 -9.47
C ALA A 215 18.02 16.60 -8.45
N VAL A 216 18.53 17.74 -8.93
CA VAL A 216 18.81 18.89 -8.06
C VAL A 216 17.47 19.52 -7.65
N GLY A 217 17.16 19.52 -6.35
CA GLY A 217 15.93 20.10 -5.78
C GLY A 217 14.63 19.35 -6.07
N LEU A 218 14.63 18.36 -6.97
CA LEU A 218 13.45 17.64 -7.45
C LEU A 218 13.64 16.12 -7.38
N SER A 219 12.53 15.38 -7.35
CA SER A 219 12.52 13.93 -7.53
C SER A 219 11.23 13.47 -8.20
N THR A 220 11.23 12.24 -8.68
CA THR A 220 10.08 11.59 -9.34
C THR A 220 9.99 10.14 -8.89
N LYS A 221 8.75 9.68 -8.65
CA LYS A 221 8.43 8.29 -8.29
C LYS A 221 7.05 7.91 -8.83
N VAL A 222 6.99 7.66 -10.13
CA VAL A 222 5.83 7.11 -10.83
C VAL A 222 5.80 5.59 -10.62
N LEU A 223 4.72 5.06 -10.06
CA LEU A 223 4.56 3.63 -9.81
C LEU A 223 4.15 2.88 -11.09
N PRO A 224 4.52 1.59 -11.25
CA PRO A 224 4.09 0.77 -12.39
C PRO A 224 2.60 0.40 -12.30
N HIS A 225 1.97 0.19 -13.45
CA HIS A 225 0.55 -0.10 -13.64
C HIS A 225 0.33 -1.23 -14.64
N ASN A 226 -0.80 -1.93 -14.52
CA ASN A 226 -1.06 -3.11 -15.33
C ASN A 226 -1.26 -2.78 -16.82
N PHE A 227 -0.59 -3.55 -17.70
CA PHE A 227 -0.64 -3.41 -19.15
C PHE A 227 -2.07 -3.44 -19.74
N ASN A 228 -2.90 -4.37 -19.29
CA ASN A 228 -4.27 -4.54 -19.79
C ASN A 228 -5.20 -3.44 -19.28
N GLU A 229 -5.03 -3.00 -18.03
CA GLU A 229 -5.83 -1.92 -17.43
C GLU A 229 -5.52 -0.56 -18.05
N LEU A 230 -4.24 -0.29 -18.36
CA LEU A 230 -3.82 0.91 -19.09
C LEU A 230 -4.52 1.00 -20.46
N ILE A 231 -4.58 -0.11 -21.20
CA ILE A 231 -5.31 -0.17 -22.48
C ILE A 231 -6.82 0.05 -22.28
N ASP A 232 -7.43 -0.61 -21.30
CA ASP A 232 -8.87 -0.44 -21.03
C ASP A 232 -9.21 0.97 -20.55
N ALA A 233 -8.28 1.65 -19.87
CA ALA A 233 -8.41 3.04 -19.45
C ALA A 233 -8.19 4.02 -20.62
N SER A 234 -7.21 3.82 -21.50
CA SER A 234 -7.07 4.57 -22.75
C SER A 234 -8.33 4.46 -23.64
N ILE A 235 -8.91 3.26 -23.75
CA ILE A 235 -10.19 3.03 -24.47
C ILE A 235 -11.38 3.72 -23.77
N LYS A 236 -11.36 3.90 -22.44
CA LYS A 236 -12.38 4.71 -21.72
C LYS A 236 -12.20 6.20 -21.96
N ILE A 237 -10.96 6.71 -21.93
CA ILE A 237 -10.61 8.11 -22.22
C ILE A 237 -11.10 8.52 -23.61
N LEU A 238 -10.76 7.75 -24.65
CA LEU A 238 -11.21 7.99 -26.03
C LEU A 238 -12.74 7.91 -26.21
N LYS A 239 -13.46 7.34 -25.24
CA LYS A 239 -14.94 7.24 -25.22
C LYS A 239 -15.59 8.23 -24.24
N GLY A 240 -14.82 9.17 -23.67
CA GLY A 240 -15.31 10.15 -22.70
C GLY A 240 -15.83 9.54 -21.40
N LYS A 241 -15.38 8.33 -21.02
CA LYS A 241 -15.88 7.60 -19.84
C LYS A 241 -14.91 7.74 -18.66
N PRO A 242 -15.42 7.88 -17.42
CA PRO A 242 -14.58 7.84 -16.23
C PRO A 242 -13.86 6.49 -16.11
N PHE A 243 -12.67 6.54 -15.54
CA PHE A 243 -11.85 5.38 -15.23
C PHE A 243 -11.21 5.59 -13.85
N THR A 244 -10.59 4.53 -13.34
CA THR A 244 -9.76 4.55 -12.14
C THR A 244 -8.63 3.57 -12.41
N LEU A 245 -7.42 3.90 -11.97
CA LEU A 245 -6.22 3.10 -12.19
C LEU A 245 -5.48 2.98 -10.85
N TYR A 246 -4.96 1.79 -10.56
CA TYR A 246 -4.20 1.51 -9.34
C TYR A 246 -2.91 0.77 -9.68
N PRO A 247 -1.81 0.99 -8.94
CA PRO A 247 -0.53 0.32 -9.19
C PRO A 247 -0.64 -1.20 -9.27
N ASP A 248 0.29 -1.80 -10.00
CA ASP A 248 0.47 -3.24 -10.16
C ASP A 248 1.97 -3.54 -10.21
N PHE A 249 2.46 -4.36 -9.29
CA PHE A 249 3.90 -4.53 -9.03
C PHE A 249 4.38 -5.92 -9.49
N MET A 250 5.54 -5.96 -10.15
CA MET A 250 6.21 -7.20 -10.58
C MET A 250 6.65 -8.10 -9.41
N THR A 251 6.72 -7.58 -8.19
CA THR A 251 6.93 -8.36 -6.95
C THR A 251 5.64 -8.97 -6.40
N GLN A 252 4.52 -8.82 -7.11
CA GLN A 252 3.18 -9.26 -6.74
C GLN A 252 2.71 -8.58 -5.44
N GLY A 253 2.48 -9.35 -4.37
CA GLY A 253 2.17 -8.86 -3.03
C GLY A 253 0.74 -8.33 -2.87
N ILE A 254 0.47 -7.82 -1.67
CA ILE A 254 -0.81 -7.18 -1.32
C ILE A 254 -0.57 -5.68 -1.17
N ALA A 255 -1.45 -4.82 -1.69
CA ALA A 255 -1.34 -3.37 -1.58
C ALA A 255 -2.62 -2.69 -1.08
N ASP A 256 -2.45 -1.72 -0.19
CA ASP A 256 -3.48 -0.80 0.27
C ASP A 256 -3.28 0.56 -0.42
N VAL A 257 -4.24 0.90 -1.27
CA VAL A 257 -4.29 2.12 -2.09
C VAL A 257 -5.22 3.20 -1.53
N SER A 258 -5.74 3.03 -0.31
CA SER A 258 -6.73 3.95 0.30
C SER A 258 -6.25 5.41 0.34
N ASN A 259 -4.95 5.63 0.50
CA ASN A 259 -4.31 6.95 0.54
C ASN A 259 -3.52 7.27 -0.75
N TYR A 260 -3.78 6.60 -1.87
CA TYR A 260 -2.96 6.70 -3.09
C TYR A 260 -2.99 8.10 -3.75
N ASN A 261 -4.12 8.81 -3.66
CA ASN A 261 -4.30 10.19 -4.16
C ASN A 261 -3.86 10.39 -5.64
N ASP A 262 -4.27 9.48 -6.55
CA ASP A 262 -3.89 9.47 -7.98
C ASP A 262 -2.38 9.55 -8.26
N GLY A 263 -1.53 9.13 -7.31
CA GLY A 263 -0.07 9.24 -7.44
C GLY A 263 0.51 10.64 -7.23
N LEU A 264 -0.31 11.61 -6.78
CA LEU A 264 0.12 12.96 -6.43
C LEU A 264 1.02 12.97 -5.18
N ARG A 265 1.81 14.04 -5.05
CA ARG A 265 2.66 14.30 -3.88
C ARG A 265 1.82 14.25 -2.59
N GLY A 266 2.29 13.52 -1.58
CA GLY A 266 1.58 13.30 -0.32
C GLY A 266 0.69 12.06 -0.31
N GLY A 267 0.36 11.49 -1.48
CA GLY A 267 -0.19 10.14 -1.58
C GLY A 267 0.75 9.09 -0.99
N ARG A 268 0.19 7.96 -0.53
CA ARG A 268 0.93 6.82 0.03
C ARG A 268 0.21 5.52 -0.29
N VAL A 269 0.95 4.56 -0.85
CA VAL A 269 0.55 3.15 -0.92
C VAL A 269 1.23 2.40 0.23
N ARG A 270 0.54 1.46 0.88
CA ARG A 270 1.20 0.46 1.74
C ARG A 270 1.27 -0.86 0.98
N VAL A 271 2.38 -1.58 1.07
CA VAL A 271 2.56 -2.88 0.42
C VAL A 271 3.00 -3.91 1.46
N ARG A 272 2.34 -5.07 1.50
CA ARG A 272 2.60 -6.16 2.45
C ARG A 272 3.09 -7.42 1.74
N ALA A 273 3.98 -8.12 2.43
CA ALA A 273 4.42 -9.46 2.09
C ALA A 273 3.25 -10.45 2.24
N LYS A 274 3.15 -11.45 1.35
CA LYS A 274 2.13 -12.50 1.47
C LYS A 274 2.66 -13.62 2.35
N ILE A 275 2.38 -13.49 3.65
CA ILE A 275 2.78 -14.45 4.70
C ILE A 275 1.64 -15.43 4.93
N ALA A 276 1.92 -16.73 4.85
CA ALA A 276 1.00 -17.80 5.20
C ALA A 276 1.58 -18.66 6.34
N GLN A 277 0.71 -19.37 7.04
CA GLN A 277 1.13 -20.37 8.04
C GLN A 277 1.23 -21.74 7.37
N LEU A 278 2.43 -22.34 7.40
CA LEU A 278 2.66 -23.71 6.93
C LEU A 278 2.41 -24.74 8.04
N ASP A 279 2.91 -24.44 9.25
CA ASP A 279 2.82 -25.30 10.43
C ASP A 279 2.48 -24.47 11.68
N LYS A 280 2.14 -25.14 12.78
CA LYS A 280 2.05 -24.53 14.12
C LYS A 280 3.33 -23.83 14.61
N ASN A 281 4.49 -24.07 13.98
CA ASN A 281 5.76 -23.41 14.27
C ASN A 281 6.50 -22.88 13.02
N THR A 282 5.86 -22.82 11.83
CA THR A 282 6.52 -22.37 10.58
C THR A 282 5.61 -21.43 9.82
N LEU A 283 6.10 -20.23 9.54
CA LEU A 283 5.53 -19.28 8.58
C LEU A 283 6.28 -19.38 7.25
N VAL A 284 5.60 -19.11 6.14
CA VAL A 284 6.19 -18.99 4.81
C VAL A 284 5.83 -17.64 4.19
N ILE A 285 6.83 -16.93 3.66
CA ILE A 285 6.62 -15.73 2.83
C ILE A 285 6.69 -16.16 1.37
N THR A 286 5.63 -15.86 0.61
CA THR A 286 5.44 -16.28 -0.79
C THR A 286 5.51 -15.12 -1.80
N GLN A 287 5.40 -13.87 -1.32
CA GLN A 287 5.51 -12.65 -2.12
C GLN A 287 6.11 -11.54 -1.24
N ILE A 288 6.94 -10.67 -1.83
CA ILE A 288 7.63 -9.58 -1.11
C ILE A 288 7.05 -8.19 -1.45
N PRO A 289 7.15 -7.20 -0.55
CA PRO A 289 6.73 -5.84 -0.85
C PRO A 289 7.55 -5.21 -1.97
N PHE A 290 6.90 -4.33 -2.75
CA PHE A 290 7.58 -3.48 -3.70
C PHE A 290 8.69 -2.65 -3.02
N SER A 291 9.77 -2.41 -3.76
CA SER A 291 11.04 -1.84 -3.30
C SER A 291 11.76 -2.63 -2.18
N THR A 292 11.59 -3.95 -2.11
CA THR A 292 12.41 -4.85 -1.27
C THR A 292 12.91 -6.06 -2.08
N ASN A 293 13.90 -6.78 -1.54
CA ASN A 293 14.38 -8.06 -2.05
C ASN A 293 14.55 -9.05 -0.87
N THR A 294 14.67 -10.37 -1.11
CA THR A 294 14.71 -11.37 -0.03
C THR A 294 15.85 -11.11 0.94
N THR A 295 17.04 -10.78 0.41
CA THR A 295 18.22 -10.41 1.21
C THR A 295 17.92 -9.29 2.21
N THR A 296 17.40 -8.14 1.75
CA THR A 296 17.08 -6.99 2.62
C THR A 296 15.90 -7.24 3.55
N LEU A 297 14.93 -8.04 3.12
CA LEU A 297 13.79 -8.47 3.93
C LEU A 297 14.27 -9.35 5.11
N ILE A 298 15.06 -10.39 4.83
CA ILE A 298 15.67 -11.28 5.83
C ILE A 298 16.55 -10.49 6.79
N ASP A 299 17.39 -9.57 6.28
CA ASP A 299 18.19 -8.66 7.09
C ASP A 299 17.35 -7.83 8.07
N SER A 300 16.19 -7.35 7.65
CA SER A 300 15.28 -6.58 8.51
C SER A 300 14.64 -7.44 9.60
N ILE A 301 14.34 -8.71 9.29
CA ILE A 301 13.80 -9.69 10.23
C ILE A 301 14.86 -10.10 11.26
N LEU A 302 16.10 -10.34 10.84
CA LEU A 302 17.24 -10.63 11.72
C LEU A 302 17.49 -9.45 12.67
N LYS A 303 17.53 -8.21 12.16
CA LYS A 303 17.71 -6.99 12.98
C LYS A 303 16.56 -6.75 13.97
N ALA A 304 15.34 -7.27 13.71
CA ALA A 304 14.22 -7.24 14.65
C ALA A 304 14.29 -8.36 15.71
N ASN A 305 14.85 -9.51 15.35
CA ASN A 305 15.11 -10.64 16.24
C ASN A 305 16.28 -10.35 17.22
N GLU A 306 17.36 -9.72 16.75
CA GLU A 306 18.47 -9.23 17.57
C GLU A 306 18.02 -8.20 18.62
N LYS A 307 17.10 -7.31 18.23
CA LYS A 307 16.45 -6.34 19.13
C LYS A 307 15.40 -6.97 20.06
N GLY A 308 15.22 -8.30 20.03
CA GLY A 308 14.31 -9.05 20.88
C GLY A 308 12.81 -8.82 20.63
N LYS A 309 12.45 -8.02 19.62
CA LYS A 309 11.05 -7.67 19.31
C LYS A 309 10.25 -8.86 18.77
N ILE A 310 10.92 -9.70 18.00
CA ILE A 310 10.41 -10.95 17.42
C ILE A 310 11.28 -12.10 17.98
N LYS A 311 10.75 -13.32 18.05
CA LYS A 311 11.48 -14.51 18.52
C LYS A 311 11.44 -15.63 17.47
N ILE A 312 12.44 -15.62 16.59
CA ILE A 312 12.61 -16.56 15.48
C ILE A 312 13.78 -17.50 15.80
N LYS A 313 13.60 -18.79 15.49
CA LYS A 313 14.59 -19.86 15.73
C LYS A 313 15.58 -19.99 14.58
N LYS A 314 15.09 -19.95 13.34
CA LYS A 314 15.87 -20.01 12.10
C LYS A 314 15.05 -19.40 10.95
N ILE A 315 15.74 -18.83 9.97
CA ILE A 315 15.18 -18.49 8.64
C ILE A 315 15.87 -19.39 7.61
N GLU A 316 15.13 -19.87 6.62
CA GLU A 316 15.64 -20.58 5.44
C GLU A 316 15.10 -19.85 4.20
N ASP A 317 15.95 -19.57 3.21
CA ASP A 317 15.55 -18.95 1.94
C ASP A 317 15.77 -19.98 0.82
N ASN A 318 14.66 -20.37 0.18
CA ASN A 318 14.61 -21.30 -0.95
C ASN A 318 14.26 -20.57 -2.27
N THR A 319 14.21 -19.23 -2.25
CA THR A 319 13.77 -18.40 -3.39
C THR A 319 14.56 -18.68 -4.66
N ALA A 320 13.83 -18.83 -5.76
CA ALA A 320 14.41 -19.08 -7.09
C ALA A 320 13.68 -18.25 -8.16
N ALA A 321 12.72 -18.85 -8.86
CA ALA A 321 11.77 -18.12 -9.73
C ALA A 321 10.64 -17.51 -8.90
N ASP A 322 10.12 -18.27 -7.94
CA ASP A 322 9.16 -17.85 -6.93
C ASP A 322 9.86 -17.57 -5.60
N VAL A 323 9.25 -16.76 -4.73
CA VAL A 323 9.75 -16.49 -3.37
C VAL A 323 9.30 -17.61 -2.43
N GLU A 324 10.24 -18.19 -1.69
CA GLU A 324 9.94 -19.06 -0.55
C GLU A 324 10.92 -18.78 0.59
N ILE A 325 10.49 -17.97 1.56
CA ILE A 325 11.25 -17.73 2.79
C ILE A 325 10.52 -18.40 3.96
N LEU A 326 11.14 -19.44 4.54
CA LEU A 326 10.61 -20.19 5.68
C LEU A 326 11.13 -19.59 6.98
N ILE A 327 10.21 -19.21 7.88
CA ILE A 327 10.51 -18.64 9.18
C ILE A 327 10.07 -19.63 10.26
N HIS A 328 11.04 -20.30 10.88
CA HIS A 328 10.80 -21.25 11.96
C HIS A 328 10.74 -20.54 13.31
N LEU A 329 9.65 -20.76 14.03
CA LEU A 329 9.38 -20.18 15.35
C LEU A 329 9.86 -21.11 16.47
N PHE A 330 9.91 -20.57 17.69
CA PHE A 330 10.10 -21.39 18.88
C PHE A 330 8.77 -22.02 19.32
N PRO A 331 8.76 -23.28 19.81
CA PRO A 331 7.55 -23.90 20.34
C PRO A 331 6.88 -23.05 21.43
N GLY A 332 5.60 -22.76 21.24
CA GLY A 332 4.80 -21.92 22.16
C GLY A 332 4.74 -20.44 21.79
N VAL A 333 5.38 -20.00 20.71
CA VAL A 333 5.13 -18.68 20.09
C VAL A 333 3.89 -18.77 19.19
N SER A 334 2.96 -17.82 19.27
CA SER A 334 1.80 -17.74 18.35
C SER A 334 2.27 -17.29 16.95
N PRO A 335 1.91 -18.03 15.89
CA PRO A 335 2.16 -17.60 14.50
C PRO A 335 1.49 -16.26 14.19
N ASP A 336 0.23 -16.08 14.56
CA ASP A 336 -0.58 -14.87 14.29
C ASP A 336 0.07 -13.60 14.88
N LYS A 337 0.42 -13.67 16.17
CA LYS A 337 1.10 -12.56 16.87
C LYS A 337 2.53 -12.34 16.35
N THR A 338 3.11 -13.31 15.64
CA THR A 338 4.38 -13.15 14.93
C THR A 338 4.19 -12.53 13.54
N ILE A 339 3.10 -12.82 12.83
CA ILE A 339 2.74 -12.18 11.55
C ILE A 339 2.52 -10.67 11.77
N ASP A 340 1.73 -10.28 12.77
CA ASP A 340 1.56 -8.87 13.14
C ASP A 340 2.92 -8.22 13.52
N ALA A 341 3.81 -8.95 14.22
CA ALA A 341 5.13 -8.44 14.61
C ALA A 341 6.10 -8.28 13.42
N LEU A 342 5.99 -9.15 12.42
CA LEU A 342 6.74 -9.04 11.16
C LEU A 342 6.29 -7.79 10.40
N PHE A 343 4.98 -7.53 10.26
CA PHE A 343 4.49 -6.29 9.63
C PHE A 343 4.88 -5.03 10.43
N ALA A 344 4.81 -5.06 11.77
CA ALA A 344 5.07 -3.88 12.60
C ALA A 344 6.55 -3.50 12.77
N PHE A 345 7.50 -4.44 12.59
CA PHE A 345 8.92 -4.23 12.94
C PHE A 345 9.94 -4.62 11.86
N THR A 346 9.52 -5.08 10.69
CA THR A 346 10.41 -5.52 9.60
C THR A 346 9.93 -4.93 8.27
N ALA A 347 10.70 -5.13 7.19
CA ALA A 347 10.31 -4.72 5.85
C ALA A 347 9.19 -5.57 5.24
N CYS A 348 8.48 -6.43 6.01
CA CYS A 348 7.30 -7.15 5.56
C CYS A 348 6.09 -6.24 5.29
N GLU A 349 6.07 -5.02 5.82
CA GLU A 349 5.21 -3.92 5.37
C GLU A 349 6.08 -2.72 4.98
N THR A 350 5.90 -2.19 3.77
CA THR A 350 6.55 -0.96 3.31
C THR A 350 5.52 0.10 2.96
N SER A 351 5.88 1.38 3.09
CA SER A 351 5.06 2.50 2.65
C SER A 351 5.78 3.24 1.53
N VAL A 352 5.16 3.26 0.35
CA VAL A 352 5.70 3.83 -0.88
C VAL A 352 4.95 5.12 -1.16
N ALA A 353 5.67 6.25 -1.16
CA ALA A 353 5.13 7.55 -1.55
C ALA A 353 5.32 7.74 -3.07
N PRO A 354 4.25 7.76 -3.88
CA PRO A 354 4.34 8.23 -5.26
C PRO A 354 4.66 9.73 -5.33
N LEU A 355 5.25 10.14 -6.45
CA LEU A 355 5.50 11.53 -6.79
C LEU A 355 5.51 11.68 -8.32
N GLY A 356 4.35 12.01 -8.89
CA GLY A 356 4.20 12.30 -10.31
C GLY A 356 4.92 13.59 -10.72
N CYS A 357 6.18 13.47 -11.16
CA CYS A 357 6.99 14.55 -11.71
C CYS A 357 7.61 14.09 -13.04
N VAL A 358 7.40 14.85 -14.10
CA VAL A 358 7.81 14.55 -15.49
C VAL A 358 8.35 15.82 -16.15
N ILE A 359 9.02 15.70 -17.29
CA ILE A 359 9.32 16.85 -18.16
C ILE A 359 8.26 16.93 -19.27
N GLU A 360 7.78 18.14 -19.55
CA GLU A 360 6.96 18.52 -20.71
C GLU A 360 7.49 19.87 -21.23
N ASP A 361 7.68 20.04 -22.54
CA ASP A 361 8.21 21.28 -23.17
C ASP A 361 9.47 21.86 -22.46
N ASN A 362 10.41 20.98 -22.07
CA ASN A 362 11.63 21.29 -21.31
C ASN A 362 11.40 21.93 -19.91
N LYS A 363 10.22 21.75 -19.31
CA LYS A 363 9.88 22.23 -17.96
C LYS A 363 9.41 21.08 -17.07
N PRO A 364 9.69 21.11 -15.75
CA PRO A 364 9.20 20.09 -14.81
C PRO A 364 7.70 20.30 -14.52
N LEU A 365 6.89 19.28 -14.77
CA LEU A 365 5.45 19.25 -14.57
C LEU A 365 5.09 18.25 -13.46
N PHE A 366 4.23 18.70 -12.53
CA PHE A 366 3.69 17.87 -11.43
C PHE A 366 2.23 17.51 -11.71
N ILE A 367 1.95 16.24 -11.97
CA ILE A 367 0.60 15.75 -12.35
C ILE A 367 0.29 14.37 -11.76
N GLY A 368 -1.00 14.07 -11.66
CA GLY A 368 -1.51 12.76 -11.28
C GLY A 368 -1.47 11.75 -12.42
N VAL A 369 -1.54 10.46 -12.08
CA VAL A 369 -1.51 9.32 -13.01
C VAL A 369 -2.69 9.35 -13.98
N SER A 370 -3.87 9.83 -13.56
CA SER A 370 -5.02 9.99 -14.44
C SER A 370 -4.80 11.06 -15.52
N GLU A 371 -3.95 12.07 -15.27
CA GLU A 371 -3.58 13.07 -16.27
C GLU A 371 -2.45 12.56 -17.18
N MET A 372 -1.42 11.92 -16.62
CA MET A 372 -0.36 11.28 -17.40
C MET A 372 -0.93 10.30 -18.44
N LEU A 373 -1.96 9.54 -18.07
CA LEU A 373 -2.62 8.62 -18.98
C LEU A 373 -3.41 9.34 -20.08
N LYS A 374 -4.08 10.47 -19.77
CA LYS A 374 -4.79 11.29 -20.77
C LYS A 374 -3.81 11.86 -21.80
N ILE A 375 -2.74 12.51 -21.35
CA ILE A 375 -1.70 13.09 -22.21
C ILE A 375 -1.13 12.01 -23.15
N SER A 376 -0.71 10.86 -22.62
CA SER A 376 -0.18 9.76 -23.43
C SER A 376 -1.21 9.11 -24.37
N THR A 377 -2.49 9.04 -23.97
CA THR A 377 -3.57 8.50 -24.81
C THR A 377 -3.88 9.43 -26.00
N HIS A 378 -3.98 10.74 -25.76
CA HIS A 378 -4.18 11.71 -26.83
C HIS A 378 -2.95 11.82 -27.73
N ARG A 379 -1.74 11.86 -27.18
CA ARG A 379 -0.49 11.77 -27.96
C ARG A 379 -0.44 10.52 -28.85
N THR A 380 -0.89 9.37 -28.36
CA THR A 380 -1.01 8.15 -29.18
C THR A 380 -2.02 8.32 -30.33
N GLN A 381 -3.16 8.97 -30.08
CA GLN A 381 -4.14 9.30 -31.12
C GLN A 381 -3.58 10.28 -32.17
N ASP A 382 -2.80 11.28 -31.74
CA ASP A 382 -2.18 12.26 -32.63
C ASP A 382 -1.06 11.66 -33.49
N LEU A 383 -0.21 10.80 -32.91
CA LEU A 383 0.80 10.03 -33.65
C LEU A 383 0.14 9.12 -34.71
N LEU A 384 -0.98 8.48 -34.38
CA LEU A 384 -1.74 7.67 -35.35
C LEU A 384 -2.37 8.53 -36.46
N ARG A 385 -2.76 9.78 -36.17
CA ARG A 385 -3.21 10.73 -37.21
C ARG A 385 -2.07 11.03 -38.18
N GLN A 386 -0.88 11.36 -37.67
CA GLN A 386 0.30 11.64 -38.48
C GLN A 386 0.72 10.43 -39.34
N GLU A 387 0.62 9.20 -38.83
CA GLU A 387 0.86 7.99 -39.63
C GLU A 387 -0.13 7.86 -40.80
N LEU A 388 -1.41 8.15 -40.57
CA LEU A 388 -2.45 8.13 -41.61
C LEU A 388 -2.33 9.30 -42.60
N GLU A 389 -1.97 10.49 -42.15
CA GLU A 389 -1.74 11.68 -43.01
C GLU A 389 -0.58 11.46 -43.97
N ILE A 390 0.56 10.95 -43.47
CA ILE A 390 1.73 10.60 -44.30
C ILE A 390 1.41 9.42 -45.22
N GLN A 391 0.64 8.42 -44.77
CA GLN A 391 0.18 7.33 -45.63
C GLN A 391 -0.73 7.87 -46.76
N LEU A 392 -1.62 8.80 -46.46
CA LEU A 392 -2.51 9.42 -47.44
C LEU A 392 -1.76 10.26 -48.46
N GLU A 393 -0.75 11.04 -48.04
CA GLU A 393 0.11 11.77 -48.96
C GLU A 393 0.92 10.83 -49.86
N GLU A 394 1.44 9.74 -49.33
CA GLU A 394 2.13 8.74 -50.15
C GLU A 394 1.19 8.04 -51.14
N LEU A 395 -0.05 7.72 -50.75
CA LEU A 395 -1.05 7.16 -51.65
C LEU A 395 -1.44 8.17 -52.74
N LYS A 396 -1.67 9.43 -52.39
CA LYS A 396 -1.96 10.52 -53.34
C LYS A 396 -0.81 10.73 -54.34
N ASN A 397 0.45 10.69 -53.89
CA ASN A 397 1.60 10.76 -54.77
C ASN A 397 1.75 9.51 -55.67
N LYS A 398 1.49 8.29 -55.15
CA LYS A 398 1.48 7.04 -55.94
C LYS A 398 0.36 7.07 -57.01
N TRP A 399 -0.84 7.51 -56.65
CA TRP A 399 -1.99 7.65 -57.55
C TRP A 399 -1.72 8.68 -58.64
N HIS A 400 -1.17 9.84 -58.28
CA HIS A 400 -0.82 10.91 -59.21
C HIS A 400 0.25 10.44 -60.21
N PHE A 401 1.35 9.83 -59.74
CA PHE A 401 2.38 9.31 -60.65
C PHE A 401 1.87 8.18 -61.56
N SER A 402 1.04 7.27 -61.03
CA SER A 402 0.45 6.17 -61.83
C SER A 402 -0.50 6.70 -62.91
N THR A 403 -1.26 7.76 -62.59
CA THR A 403 -2.14 8.46 -63.54
C THR A 403 -1.33 9.20 -64.62
N LEU A 404 -0.22 9.85 -64.25
CA LEU A 404 0.72 10.45 -65.20
C LEU A 404 1.36 9.41 -66.11
N GLU A 405 1.85 8.28 -65.60
CA GLU A 405 2.41 7.18 -66.39
C GLU A 405 1.38 6.63 -67.40
N LYS A 406 0.15 6.39 -66.95
CA LYS A 406 -0.96 5.95 -67.78
C LYS A 406 -1.24 6.91 -68.94
N ILE A 407 -1.29 8.22 -68.68
CA ILE A 407 -1.52 9.25 -69.72
C ILE A 407 -0.31 9.35 -70.66
N PHE A 408 0.90 9.40 -70.11
CA PHE A 408 2.17 9.48 -70.85
C PHE A 408 2.34 8.36 -71.89
N ILE A 409 1.98 7.13 -71.51
CA ILE A 409 2.03 5.97 -72.41
C ILE A 409 0.85 5.97 -73.39
N ARG A 410 -0.38 6.28 -72.93
CA ARG A 410 -1.59 6.29 -73.77
C ARG A 410 -1.57 7.35 -74.87
N GLU A 411 -1.02 8.53 -74.59
CA GLU A 411 -0.89 9.66 -75.53
C GLU A 411 0.42 9.61 -76.35
N GLU A 412 1.13 8.49 -76.29
CA GLU A 412 2.40 8.18 -76.99
C GLU A 412 3.49 9.26 -76.85
N MET A 413 3.50 10.00 -75.75
CA MET A 413 4.31 11.22 -75.57
C MET A 413 5.83 11.00 -75.67
N TYR A 414 6.28 9.75 -75.49
CA TYR A 414 7.66 9.31 -75.66
C TYR A 414 8.17 9.26 -77.11
N ILE A 415 7.28 9.28 -78.13
CA ILE A 415 7.69 9.19 -79.54
C ILE A 415 8.46 10.44 -79.98
N ASP A 416 7.95 11.61 -79.59
CA ASP A 416 8.46 12.92 -79.99
C ASP A 416 9.76 13.33 -79.28
N PHE A 417 10.26 12.53 -78.31
CA PHE A 417 11.51 12.81 -77.58
C PHE A 417 12.72 12.99 -78.52
N LYS A 418 12.69 12.38 -79.71
CA LYS A 418 13.74 12.51 -80.74
C LYS A 418 13.83 13.90 -81.37
N LEU A 419 12.84 14.77 -81.13
CA LEU A 419 12.77 16.14 -81.64
C LEU A 419 13.41 17.16 -80.68
N TYR A 420 13.76 16.75 -79.46
CA TYR A 420 14.22 17.64 -78.39
C TYR A 420 15.61 17.24 -77.89
N SER A 421 16.59 18.11 -78.10
CA SER A 421 17.99 17.92 -77.66
C SER A 421 18.17 18.24 -76.17
N ASP A 422 17.42 19.24 -75.67
CA ASP A 422 17.70 19.92 -74.41
C ASP A 422 16.59 19.69 -73.38
N ARG A 423 16.94 19.38 -72.13
CA ARG A 423 16.00 19.03 -71.06
C ARG A 423 14.85 20.03 -70.91
N GLU A 424 15.16 21.33 -70.92
CA GLU A 424 14.19 22.41 -70.78
C GLU A 424 13.16 22.43 -71.93
N SER A 425 13.63 22.16 -73.16
CA SER A 425 12.75 22.09 -74.34
C SER A 425 11.81 20.88 -74.29
N LEU A 426 12.31 19.74 -73.81
CA LEU A 426 11.54 18.52 -73.61
C LEU A 426 10.52 18.69 -72.48
N TYR A 427 10.91 19.28 -71.36
CA TYR A 427 10.02 19.50 -70.22
C TYR A 427 8.89 20.45 -70.59
N LYS A 428 9.18 21.53 -71.32
CA LYS A 428 8.13 22.43 -71.85
C LYS A 428 7.13 21.68 -72.73
N TYR A 429 7.61 20.85 -73.66
CA TYR A 429 6.74 20.00 -74.48
C TYR A 429 5.86 19.06 -73.63
N LEU A 430 6.40 18.47 -72.56
CA LEU A 430 5.64 17.61 -71.65
C LEU A 430 4.56 18.41 -70.90
N TYR A 431 4.87 19.59 -70.35
CA TYR A 431 3.88 20.46 -69.72
C TYR A 431 2.77 20.86 -70.72
N ASP A 432 3.14 21.33 -71.93
CA ASP A 432 2.19 21.70 -72.99
C ASP A 432 1.25 20.52 -73.39
N ARG A 433 1.75 19.27 -73.35
CA ARG A 433 0.97 18.05 -73.62
C ARG A 433 0.12 17.56 -72.44
N PHE A 434 0.48 17.87 -71.19
CA PHE A 434 -0.28 17.47 -70.01
C PHE A 434 -1.38 18.48 -69.62
N GLU A 435 -1.30 19.75 -70.05
CA GLU A 435 -2.30 20.79 -69.74
C GLU A 435 -3.77 20.39 -70.05
N PRO A 436 -4.12 19.64 -71.12
CA PRO A 436 -5.48 19.15 -71.34
C PRO A 436 -6.00 18.21 -70.24
N PHE A 437 -5.10 17.51 -69.55
CA PHE A 437 -5.40 16.50 -68.53
C PHE A 437 -5.34 17.05 -67.09
N LYS A 438 -5.02 18.34 -66.91
CA LYS A 438 -4.79 18.98 -65.60
C LYS A 438 -5.90 18.78 -64.57
N LYS A 439 -7.14 18.60 -65.03
CA LYS A 439 -8.32 18.32 -64.17
C LYS A 439 -8.32 16.93 -63.54
N SER A 440 -7.45 16.02 -63.99
CA SER A 440 -7.33 14.64 -63.51
C SER A 440 -6.15 14.46 -62.54
N PHE A 441 -5.54 15.54 -62.04
CA PHE A 441 -4.37 15.49 -61.17
C PHE A 441 -4.73 15.94 -59.75
N VAL A 442 -4.10 15.32 -58.73
CA VAL A 442 -4.25 15.68 -57.31
C VAL A 442 -3.41 16.91 -56.94
N ARG A 443 -2.29 17.13 -57.65
CA ARG A 443 -1.43 18.31 -57.55
C ARG A 443 -0.89 18.67 -58.94
N ASP A 444 -0.34 19.88 -59.08
CA ASP A 444 0.42 20.24 -60.28
C ASP A 444 1.67 19.34 -60.44
N ILE A 445 2.04 19.13 -61.71
CA ILE A 445 3.23 18.38 -62.12
C ILE A 445 4.48 19.17 -61.74
N ASN A 446 5.54 18.49 -61.30
CA ASN A 446 6.86 19.08 -61.12
C ASN A 446 7.94 18.43 -62.01
N ASP A 447 9.11 19.06 -62.05
CA ASP A 447 10.25 18.63 -62.85
C ASP A 447 10.81 17.25 -62.47
N ASP A 448 10.60 16.77 -61.24
CA ASP A 448 10.98 15.42 -60.79
C ASP A 448 9.99 14.35 -61.29
N ASP A 449 8.70 14.66 -61.36
CA ASP A 449 7.70 13.78 -61.98
C ASP A 449 8.00 13.63 -63.47
N LEU A 450 8.31 14.73 -64.17
CA LEU A 450 8.76 14.69 -65.56
C LEU A 450 10.09 13.91 -65.71
N GLN A 451 11.03 14.09 -64.78
CA GLN A 451 12.28 13.32 -64.79
C GLN A 451 12.02 11.82 -64.65
N ARG A 452 11.12 11.40 -63.75
CA ARG A 452 10.72 10.01 -63.56
C ARG A 452 10.01 9.43 -64.79
N LEU A 453 9.13 10.21 -65.44
CA LEU A 453 8.44 9.80 -66.67
C LEU A 453 9.42 9.59 -67.83
N THR A 454 10.37 10.52 -68.03
CA THR A 454 11.39 10.41 -69.09
C THR A 454 12.35 9.22 -68.89
N GLN A 455 12.46 8.71 -67.67
CA GLN A 455 13.30 7.56 -67.30
C GLN A 455 12.56 6.19 -67.34
N ILE A 456 11.28 6.14 -67.74
CA ILE A 456 10.53 4.88 -67.83
C ILE A 456 11.20 3.93 -68.85
N PRO A 457 11.57 2.69 -68.46
CA PRO A 457 12.19 1.75 -69.39
C PRO A 457 11.27 1.36 -70.56
N MET A 458 11.80 1.34 -71.78
CA MET A 458 11.02 1.01 -73.01
C MET A 458 10.30 -0.36 -72.94
N ILE A 459 10.81 -1.32 -72.15
CA ILE A 459 10.16 -2.63 -71.92
C ILE A 459 8.91 -2.55 -71.02
N ARG A 460 8.77 -1.49 -70.21
CA ARG A 460 7.58 -1.19 -69.40
C ARG A 460 6.51 -0.52 -70.26
N ILE A 461 6.92 0.38 -71.17
CA ILE A 461 6.04 1.00 -72.17
C ILE A 461 5.48 -0.07 -73.13
N THR A 462 6.32 -0.89 -73.75
CA THR A 462 5.88 -1.90 -74.74
C THR A 462 5.15 -3.10 -74.15
N ARG A 463 5.11 -3.23 -72.81
CA ARG A 463 4.32 -4.22 -72.08
C ARG A 463 3.24 -3.57 -71.19
N PHE A 464 2.95 -2.29 -71.42
CA PHE A 464 1.92 -1.58 -70.68
C PHE A 464 0.55 -2.19 -70.98
N ASP A 465 -0.27 -2.27 -69.94
CA ASP A 465 -1.56 -2.94 -69.95
C ASP A 465 -2.53 -2.01 -69.23
N SER A 466 -3.37 -1.32 -70.00
CA SER A 466 -4.19 -0.25 -69.44
C SER A 466 -5.26 -0.77 -68.49
N ASP A 467 -5.74 -1.99 -68.66
CA ASP A 467 -6.73 -2.57 -67.76
C ASP A 467 -6.09 -2.85 -66.39
N LYS A 468 -4.85 -3.37 -66.37
CA LYS A 468 -4.07 -3.55 -65.13
C LYS A 468 -3.68 -2.22 -64.47
N ALA A 469 -3.43 -1.17 -65.25
CA ALA A 469 -3.18 0.16 -64.71
C ALA A 469 -4.43 0.75 -64.05
N ASP A 470 -5.60 0.56 -64.67
CA ASP A 470 -6.88 1.06 -64.17
C ASP A 470 -7.33 0.25 -62.93
N ASP A 471 -7.12 -1.07 -62.91
CA ASP A 471 -7.23 -1.95 -61.73
C ASP A 471 -6.33 -1.52 -60.55
N PHE A 472 -5.15 -0.98 -60.83
CA PHE A 472 -4.20 -0.53 -59.81
C PHE A 472 -4.57 0.85 -59.27
N ILE A 473 -4.98 1.77 -60.14
CA ILE A 473 -5.50 3.08 -59.77
C ILE A 473 -6.77 2.95 -58.92
N SER A 474 -7.70 2.05 -59.28
CA SER A 474 -8.90 1.78 -58.48
C SER A 474 -8.57 1.27 -57.07
N LYS A 475 -7.55 0.42 -56.92
CA LYS A 475 -7.10 -0.07 -55.61
C LYS A 475 -6.49 1.04 -54.77
N LEU A 476 -5.68 1.93 -55.38
CA LEU A 476 -5.17 3.11 -54.68
C LEU A 476 -6.30 4.06 -54.26
N GLU A 477 -7.36 4.21 -55.06
CA GLU A 477 -8.54 4.99 -54.66
C GLU A 477 -9.29 4.36 -53.50
N ASP A 478 -9.42 3.03 -53.46
CA ASP A 478 -10.08 2.33 -52.37
C ASP A 478 -9.24 2.33 -51.08
N GLU A 479 -7.91 2.16 -51.17
CA GLU A 479 -6.96 2.38 -50.07
C GLU A 479 -7.00 3.83 -49.57
N MET A 480 -7.12 4.82 -50.46
CA MET A 480 -7.27 6.23 -50.06
C MET A 480 -8.59 6.49 -49.33
N LYS A 481 -9.71 5.94 -49.80
CA LYS A 481 -11.02 6.04 -49.12
C LYS A 481 -10.98 5.40 -47.73
N GLU A 482 -10.30 4.27 -47.57
CA GLU A 482 -10.11 3.62 -46.27
C GLU A 482 -9.28 4.51 -45.31
N VAL A 483 -8.19 5.10 -45.78
CA VAL A 483 -7.36 6.02 -44.97
C VAL A 483 -8.09 7.32 -44.63
N GLU A 484 -8.83 7.91 -45.58
CA GLU A 484 -9.64 9.11 -45.33
C GLU A 484 -10.78 8.81 -44.33
N HIS A 485 -11.44 7.65 -44.44
CA HIS A 485 -12.42 7.19 -43.45
C HIS A 485 -11.81 6.98 -42.04
N HIS A 486 -10.58 6.46 -41.96
CA HIS A 486 -9.86 6.33 -40.68
C HIS A 486 -9.42 7.69 -40.09
N LEU A 487 -9.14 8.70 -40.91
CA LEU A 487 -8.87 10.07 -40.46
C LEU A 487 -10.13 10.77 -39.95
N GLU A 488 -11.26 10.61 -40.63
CA GLU A 488 -12.57 11.10 -40.14
C GLU A 488 -12.97 10.44 -38.80
N ASN A 489 -12.70 9.13 -38.65
CA ASN A 489 -13.11 8.33 -37.49
C ASN A 489 -11.92 7.93 -36.59
N LEU A 490 -10.97 8.86 -36.44
CA LEU A 490 -9.68 8.65 -35.76
C LEU A 490 -9.79 8.07 -34.33
N THR A 491 -10.84 8.43 -33.59
CA THR A 491 -11.11 7.84 -32.26
C THR A 491 -11.32 6.34 -32.33
N ASP A 492 -12.11 5.85 -33.28
CA ASP A 492 -12.41 4.43 -33.42
C ASP A 492 -11.21 3.66 -34.00
N PHE A 493 -10.43 4.28 -34.88
CA PHE A 493 -9.15 3.74 -35.32
C PHE A 493 -8.16 3.59 -34.16
N ALA A 494 -8.02 4.60 -33.29
CA ALA A 494 -7.17 4.53 -32.10
C ALA A 494 -7.69 3.46 -31.09
N ILE A 495 -9.00 3.37 -30.88
CA ILE A 495 -9.63 2.30 -30.06
C ILE A 495 -9.32 0.91 -30.64
N ALA A 496 -9.37 0.75 -31.97
CA ALA A 496 -9.05 -0.51 -32.64
C ALA A 496 -7.55 -0.86 -32.52
N TYR A 497 -6.66 0.13 -32.63
CA TYR A 497 -5.22 -0.04 -32.39
C TYR A 497 -4.94 -0.53 -30.96
N PHE A 498 -5.52 0.13 -29.95
CA PHE A 498 -5.41 -0.27 -28.55
C PHE A 498 -5.97 -1.69 -28.29
N ALA A 499 -7.13 -2.04 -28.86
CA ALA A 499 -7.70 -3.39 -28.75
C ALA A 499 -6.78 -4.46 -29.38
N LYS A 500 -6.17 -4.16 -30.54
CA LYS A 500 -5.22 -5.02 -31.25
C LYS A 500 -3.92 -5.24 -30.47
N LEU A 501 -3.41 -4.21 -29.78
CA LEU A 501 -2.30 -4.37 -28.84
C LEU A 501 -2.65 -5.32 -27.69
N LYS A 502 -3.87 -5.21 -27.14
CA LYS A 502 -4.35 -6.09 -26.06
C LYS A 502 -4.42 -7.56 -26.49
N GLU A 503 -5.01 -7.82 -27.66
CA GLU A 503 -5.14 -9.18 -28.20
C GLU A 503 -3.78 -9.86 -28.46
N LYS A 504 -2.82 -9.09 -29.00
CA LYS A 504 -1.46 -9.53 -29.30
C LYS A 504 -0.61 -9.78 -28.05
N TYR A 505 -0.59 -8.83 -27.12
CA TYR A 505 0.46 -8.71 -26.10
C TYR A 505 -0.05 -8.72 -24.65
N GLY A 506 -1.37 -8.66 -24.42
CA GLY A 506 -1.97 -8.66 -23.08
C GLY A 506 -2.04 -10.03 -22.39
N LYS A 507 -1.89 -11.13 -23.15
CA LYS A 507 -1.91 -12.51 -22.62
C LYS A 507 -0.71 -12.74 -21.70
N GLY A 508 -0.97 -13.19 -20.46
CA GLY A 508 0.05 -13.35 -19.43
C GLY A 508 0.45 -12.05 -18.70
N ARG A 509 -0.17 -10.90 -19.03
CA ARG A 509 0.04 -9.60 -18.34
C ARG A 509 -1.18 -9.21 -17.49
N GLU A 510 -1.80 -10.19 -16.86
CA GLU A 510 -2.92 -9.99 -15.92
C GLU A 510 -2.40 -9.36 -14.61
N ARG A 511 -3.30 -8.77 -13.80
CA ARG A 511 -2.93 -8.07 -12.56
C ARG A 511 -2.27 -9.04 -11.57
N GLN A 512 -1.14 -8.63 -11.00
CA GLN A 512 -0.34 -9.44 -10.08
C GLN A 512 -0.47 -9.03 -8.61
N THR A 513 -0.71 -7.74 -8.33
CA THR A 513 -0.88 -7.22 -6.97
C THR A 513 -2.35 -7.32 -6.52
N GLU A 514 -2.57 -7.96 -5.36
CA GLU A 514 -3.86 -8.04 -4.68
C GLU A 514 -4.17 -6.71 -3.97
N LEU A 515 -5.33 -6.09 -4.22
CA LEU A 515 -5.73 -4.87 -3.50
C LEU A 515 -6.55 -5.22 -2.25
N ARG A 516 -6.09 -4.80 -1.07
CA ARG A 516 -6.76 -5.04 0.22
C ARG A 516 -6.46 -3.87 1.17
N VAL A 517 -7.48 -3.36 1.88
CA VAL A 517 -7.31 -2.29 2.88
C VAL A 517 -6.59 -2.84 4.11
N PHE A 518 -5.66 -2.07 4.69
CA PHE A 518 -4.85 -2.54 5.83
C PHE A 518 -5.29 -1.95 7.18
N ASP A 519 -5.52 -2.86 8.11
CA ASP A 519 -5.58 -2.58 9.54
C ASP A 519 -4.29 -1.90 10.04
N ASN A 520 -4.41 -0.89 10.89
CA ASN A 520 -3.29 -0.24 11.55
C ASN A 520 -2.79 -1.12 12.70
N VAL A 521 -1.76 -1.93 12.43
CA VAL A 521 -1.11 -2.79 13.43
C VAL A 521 -0.36 -1.90 14.43
N GLU A 522 -1.01 -1.62 15.57
CA GLU A 522 -0.39 -0.89 16.68
C GLU A 522 0.80 -1.68 17.24
N ALA A 523 2.01 -1.25 16.89
CA ALA A 523 3.27 -1.84 17.35
C ALA A 523 3.32 -2.12 18.87
N THR A 524 2.72 -1.24 19.69
CA THR A 524 2.60 -1.38 21.15
C THR A 524 1.83 -2.63 21.60
N LYS A 525 0.76 -3.02 20.89
CA LYS A 525 -0.05 -4.21 21.21
C LYS A 525 0.65 -5.53 20.85
N VAL A 526 1.71 -5.45 20.05
CA VAL A 526 2.32 -6.57 19.33
C VAL A 526 3.72 -6.93 19.87
N VAL A 527 4.35 -6.07 20.70
CA VAL A 527 5.64 -6.41 21.32
C VAL A 527 5.50 -7.62 22.24
N LEU A 528 6.35 -8.63 22.02
CA LEU A 528 6.50 -9.74 22.95
C LEU A 528 7.06 -9.24 24.29
N ARG A 529 6.20 -9.13 25.32
CA ARG A 529 6.61 -8.90 26.72
C ARG A 529 7.59 -10.00 27.14
N ASN A 530 8.87 -9.66 27.12
CA ASN A 530 9.98 -10.60 27.21
C ASN A 530 10.94 -10.31 28.37
N THR A 531 10.81 -9.13 28.99
CA THR A 531 11.69 -8.61 30.02
C THR A 531 10.98 -8.70 31.37
N LYS A 532 11.71 -9.04 32.44
CA LYS A 532 11.13 -9.16 33.78
C LYS A 532 11.29 -7.86 34.56
N LEU A 533 10.19 -7.28 35.02
CA LEU A 533 10.17 -6.11 35.87
C LEU A 533 10.34 -6.50 37.34
N TYR A 534 11.25 -5.84 38.03
CA TYR A 534 11.53 -6.04 39.45
C TYR A 534 11.49 -4.71 40.22
N VAL A 535 11.20 -4.77 41.52
CA VAL A 535 11.18 -3.62 42.44
C VAL A 535 11.93 -3.90 43.73
N ASN A 536 12.75 -2.94 44.16
CA ASN A 536 13.23 -2.84 45.54
C ASN A 536 12.49 -1.69 46.25
N ARG A 537 11.56 -2.06 47.14
CA ARG A 537 10.63 -1.12 47.78
C ARG A 537 11.26 -0.24 48.86
N GLU A 538 12.33 -0.72 49.51
CA GLU A 538 13.00 -0.03 50.62
C GLU A 538 14.03 0.99 50.09
N GLU A 539 14.85 0.59 49.11
CA GLU A 539 15.81 1.48 48.46
C GLU A 539 15.13 2.46 47.49
N GLY A 540 13.98 2.10 46.91
CA GLY A 540 13.20 2.96 46.03
C GLY A 540 13.52 2.85 44.54
N PHE A 541 13.95 1.65 44.10
CA PHE A 541 14.33 1.38 42.71
C PHE A 541 13.36 0.42 42.01
N VAL A 542 13.16 0.66 40.71
CA VAL A 542 12.39 -0.21 39.80
C VAL A 542 13.22 -0.45 38.54
N GLY A 543 13.18 -1.66 37.97
CA GLY A 543 13.84 -1.93 36.69
C GLY A 543 14.04 -3.41 36.39
N THR A 544 14.66 -3.69 35.24
CA THR A 544 14.84 -5.05 34.70
C THR A 544 16.13 -5.74 35.16
N SER A 545 17.09 -4.99 35.73
CA SER A 545 18.37 -5.54 36.22
C SER A 545 18.31 -6.10 37.65
N LEU A 546 17.27 -5.76 38.42
CA LEU A 546 17.10 -6.07 39.86
C LEU A 546 16.68 -7.53 40.12
N LYS A 547 17.39 -8.50 39.52
CA LYS A 547 17.05 -9.93 39.50
C LYS A 547 17.07 -10.64 40.88
N LYS A 548 17.38 -9.93 41.96
CA LYS A 548 17.38 -10.45 43.34
C LYS A 548 16.17 -9.96 44.15
N ASP A 549 15.43 -9.00 43.61
CA ASP A 549 14.41 -8.22 44.30
C ASP A 549 13.00 -8.74 43.93
N GLU A 550 11.93 -8.03 44.34
CA GLU A 550 10.56 -8.50 44.15
C GLU A 550 10.16 -8.46 42.67
N TYR A 551 9.73 -9.60 42.11
CA TYR A 551 9.23 -9.69 40.73
C TYR A 551 7.81 -9.16 40.62
N VAL A 552 7.58 -8.23 39.69
CA VAL A 552 6.29 -7.57 39.45
C VAL A 552 5.52 -8.21 38.30
N GLY A 553 6.19 -8.50 37.18
CA GLY A 553 5.55 -9.01 35.96
C GLY A 553 6.48 -9.00 34.74
N ASP A 554 5.99 -9.50 33.61
CA ASP A 554 6.67 -9.43 32.31
C ASP A 554 6.25 -8.16 31.55
N CYS A 555 7.22 -7.46 30.93
CA CYS A 555 7.05 -6.19 30.22
C CYS A 555 7.92 -6.12 28.96
N SER A 556 7.80 -5.02 28.21
CA SER A 556 8.67 -4.57 27.12
C SER A 556 9.50 -3.34 27.52
N ASP A 557 10.62 -3.17 26.82
CA ASP A 557 11.44 -1.96 26.69
C ASP A 557 10.70 -0.68 26.23
N ILE A 558 9.45 -0.77 25.77
CA ILE A 558 8.60 0.35 25.33
C ILE A 558 7.50 0.67 26.36
N ASP A 559 7.16 -0.30 27.24
CA ASP A 559 6.12 -0.15 28.25
C ASP A 559 6.44 0.98 29.25
N ASP A 560 5.37 1.57 29.79
CA ASP A 560 5.43 2.47 30.94
C ASP A 560 5.15 1.69 32.23
N VAL A 561 5.68 2.18 33.35
CA VAL A 561 5.50 1.62 34.68
C VAL A 561 4.86 2.67 35.57
N ILE A 562 3.74 2.34 36.21
CA ILE A 562 3.07 3.19 37.19
C ILE A 562 3.54 2.82 38.60
N VAL A 563 3.96 3.84 39.37
CA VAL A 563 4.54 3.65 40.71
C VAL A 563 3.91 4.60 41.72
N PHE A 564 3.48 4.04 42.85
CA PHE A 564 2.86 4.77 43.97
C PHE A 564 3.75 4.70 45.21
N LEU A 565 4.11 5.86 45.74
CA LEU A 565 4.92 6.04 46.95
C LEU A 565 4.05 6.31 48.19
N ARG A 566 4.62 6.12 49.38
CA ARG A 566 3.89 6.15 50.65
C ARG A 566 3.59 7.54 51.22
N ASP A 567 4.31 8.56 50.78
CA ASP A 567 3.94 9.97 50.95
C ASP A 567 2.60 10.30 50.25
N GLY A 568 2.32 9.60 49.14
CA GLY A 568 1.18 9.82 48.25
C GLY A 568 1.59 10.28 46.84
N THR A 569 2.89 10.31 46.53
CA THR A 569 3.40 10.64 45.20
C THR A 569 3.14 9.50 44.22
N LEU A 570 2.60 9.86 43.05
CA LEU A 570 2.46 9.01 41.86
C LEU A 570 3.50 9.45 40.82
N MET A 571 4.22 8.50 40.23
CA MET A 571 5.10 8.71 39.09
C MET A 571 4.84 7.64 38.03
N ILE A 572 5.04 8.00 36.76
CA ILE A 572 5.01 7.05 35.64
C ILE A 572 6.30 7.18 34.85
N THR A 573 7.13 6.13 34.88
CA THR A 573 8.46 6.10 34.24
C THR A 573 8.47 5.07 33.12
N LYS A 574 9.36 5.23 32.15
CA LYS A 574 9.64 4.19 31.16
C LYS A 574 10.29 2.95 31.84
N VAL A 575 10.11 1.75 31.30
CA VAL A 575 10.95 0.58 31.67
C VAL A 575 12.43 0.84 31.32
N ASP A 576 13.31 0.65 32.31
CA ASP A 576 14.77 0.71 32.18
C ASP A 576 15.43 -0.45 32.98
N SER A 577 16.75 -0.53 32.90
CA SER A 577 17.66 -1.33 33.72
C SER A 577 17.50 -1.10 35.23
N LYS A 578 17.62 0.15 35.72
CA LYS A 578 17.44 0.55 37.12
C LYS A 578 17.14 2.05 37.25
N THR A 579 15.88 2.39 37.53
CA THR A 579 15.40 3.76 37.76
C THR A 579 15.15 3.99 39.25
N PHE A 580 15.56 5.15 39.79
CA PHE A 580 15.18 5.60 41.14
C PHE A 580 13.91 6.45 41.06
N ILE A 581 12.95 6.16 41.94
CA ILE A 581 11.65 6.85 41.95
C ILE A 581 11.36 7.48 43.31
N GLY A 582 11.70 6.78 44.39
CA GLY A 582 11.53 7.25 45.77
C GLY A 582 11.37 6.09 46.75
N LYS A 583 11.64 6.35 48.03
CA LYS A 583 11.59 5.32 49.10
C LYS A 583 10.15 5.01 49.52
N ASP A 584 9.95 3.84 50.12
CA ASP A 584 8.65 3.29 50.54
C ASP A 584 7.66 3.13 49.36
N ILE A 585 8.01 2.29 48.37
CA ILE A 585 7.11 1.98 47.23
C ILE A 585 5.95 1.06 47.67
N ILE A 586 4.71 1.56 47.57
CA ILE A 586 3.47 0.82 47.87
C ILE A 586 3.07 -0.11 46.73
N HIS A 587 3.10 0.37 45.48
CA HIS A 587 2.63 -0.39 44.34
C HIS A 587 3.41 -0.04 43.07
N VAL A 588 3.64 -1.06 42.25
CA VAL A 588 4.26 -1.00 40.92
C VAL A 588 3.41 -1.88 40.00
N ALA A 589 3.11 -1.40 38.80
CA ALA A 589 2.50 -2.19 37.73
C ALA A 589 2.94 -1.70 36.36
N VAL A 590 2.85 -2.56 35.35
CA VAL A 590 2.92 -2.13 33.93
C VAL A 590 1.68 -1.28 33.63
N PHE A 591 1.86 -0.14 32.98
CA PHE A 591 0.83 0.88 32.81
C PHE A 591 0.36 1.00 31.37
N ASP A 592 -0.94 0.77 31.15
CA ASP A 592 -1.62 1.05 29.88
C ASP A 592 -2.36 2.39 29.96
N LYS A 593 -1.97 3.35 29.10
CA LYS A 593 -2.60 4.68 29.02
C LYS A 593 -4.06 4.65 28.59
N SER A 594 -4.50 3.57 27.94
CA SER A 594 -5.87 3.36 27.49
C SER A 594 -6.76 2.70 28.55
N ASP A 595 -6.17 2.10 29.60
CA ASP A 595 -6.92 1.42 30.65
C ASP A 595 -7.61 2.41 31.59
N LYS A 596 -8.90 2.61 31.34
CA LYS A 596 -9.83 3.34 32.22
C LYS A 596 -10.55 2.42 33.23
N ARG A 597 -10.36 1.09 33.17
CA ARG A 597 -11.04 0.08 34.01
C ARG A 597 -10.31 -0.20 35.33
N THR A 598 -8.97 -0.10 35.38
CA THR A 598 -8.25 -0.17 36.66
C THR A 598 -8.61 0.99 37.57
N ILE A 599 -9.29 0.69 38.69
CA ILE A 599 -9.61 1.64 39.74
C ILE A 599 -8.64 1.44 40.90
N TYR A 600 -8.02 2.54 41.34
CA TYR A 600 -7.23 2.60 42.56
C TYR A 600 -8.09 3.13 43.70
N ASN A 601 -8.22 2.32 44.75
CA ASN A 601 -8.95 2.64 45.97
C ASN A 601 -7.93 3.06 47.04
N MET A 602 -8.01 4.29 47.55
CA MET A 602 -6.97 4.90 48.37
C MET A 602 -7.54 5.56 49.62
N MET A 603 -6.88 5.35 50.77
CA MET A 603 -7.04 6.19 51.96
C MET A 603 -5.69 6.78 52.38
N TYR A 604 -5.67 8.08 52.65
CA TYR A 604 -4.50 8.81 53.12
C TYR A 604 -4.83 9.67 54.34
N ARG A 605 -3.82 9.89 55.18
CA ARG A 605 -3.83 10.91 56.24
C ARG A 605 -3.19 12.18 55.67
N ASP A 606 -3.87 13.29 55.84
CA ASP A 606 -3.42 14.62 55.46
C ASP A 606 -2.50 15.18 56.56
N GLY A 607 -1.22 15.40 56.24
CA GLY A 607 -0.20 15.83 57.18
C GLY A 607 0.10 14.84 58.32
N LYS A 608 0.96 15.24 59.25
CA LYS A 608 1.45 14.36 60.35
C LYS A 608 0.37 13.94 61.36
N SER A 609 -0.63 14.79 61.58
CA SER A 609 -1.70 14.61 62.58
C SER A 609 -3.10 15.06 62.10
N GLY A 610 -3.29 15.29 60.81
CA GLY A 610 -4.56 15.77 60.27
C GLY A 610 -5.58 14.65 59.97
N PRO A 611 -6.72 15.00 59.35
CA PRO A 611 -7.79 14.07 59.04
C PRO A 611 -7.37 13.01 58.02
N SER A 612 -8.14 11.92 57.94
CA SER A 612 -8.00 10.90 56.90
C SER A 612 -9.12 11.02 55.86
N TYR A 613 -8.77 10.87 54.58
CA TYR A 613 -9.67 10.93 53.44
C TYR A 613 -9.68 9.60 52.67
N ILE A 614 -10.74 9.35 51.89
CA ILE A 614 -10.92 8.17 51.04
C ILE A 614 -11.32 8.58 49.62
N LYS A 615 -10.73 7.95 48.61
CA LYS A 615 -11.10 8.16 47.20
C LYS A 615 -10.95 6.91 46.35
N ARG A 616 -11.68 6.90 45.23
CA ARG A 616 -11.57 5.95 44.12
C ARG A 616 -11.29 6.76 42.86
N PHE A 617 -10.25 6.38 42.12
CA PHE A 617 -9.84 7.08 40.90
C PHE A 617 -9.19 6.12 39.91
N ASN A 618 -9.28 6.45 38.62
CA ASN A 618 -8.46 5.85 37.57
C ASN A 618 -7.30 6.79 37.21
N VAL A 619 -6.33 6.29 36.44
CA VAL A 619 -5.15 7.06 36.02
C VAL A 619 -5.05 7.07 34.50
N SER A 620 -5.54 8.14 33.88
CA SER A 620 -5.45 8.40 32.43
C SER A 620 -4.89 9.80 32.16
N GLY A 621 -4.20 9.98 31.03
CA GLY A 621 -3.63 11.29 30.65
C GLY A 621 -2.54 11.76 31.62
N VAL A 622 -1.32 11.26 31.44
CA VAL A 622 -0.19 11.47 32.36
C VAL A 622 1.10 11.70 31.58
N THR A 623 1.88 12.70 31.98
CA THR A 623 3.23 12.96 31.44
C THR A 623 4.22 12.01 32.11
N ARG A 624 5.17 11.46 31.33
CA ARG A 624 6.27 10.64 31.86
C ARG A 624 7.15 11.44 32.82
N ASP A 625 7.73 10.73 33.78
CA ASP A 625 8.78 11.16 34.71
C ASP A 625 8.43 12.39 35.59
N LYS A 626 7.17 12.84 35.54
CA LYS A 626 6.60 13.88 36.38
C LYS A 626 5.98 13.26 37.64
N ALA A 627 6.34 13.79 38.80
CA ALA A 627 5.69 13.49 40.07
C ALA A 627 4.32 14.18 40.16
N TYR A 628 3.31 13.45 40.62
CA TYR A 628 1.95 13.94 40.90
C TYR A 628 1.59 13.59 42.35
N ASP A 629 1.31 14.60 43.18
CA ASP A 629 0.77 14.37 44.53
C ASP A 629 -0.70 13.89 44.44
N LEU A 630 -1.01 12.80 45.14
CA LEU A 630 -2.39 12.30 45.32
C LEU A 630 -3.00 12.75 46.65
N THR A 631 -2.32 13.59 47.43
CA THR A 631 -2.79 14.15 48.70
C THR A 631 -3.25 15.61 48.53
N ASN A 632 -3.06 16.45 49.54
CA ASN A 632 -3.46 17.87 49.55
C ASN A 632 -2.23 18.81 49.58
N GLY A 633 -1.04 18.35 49.19
CA GLY A 633 0.22 19.09 49.26
C GLY A 633 0.77 19.34 50.67
N THR A 634 0.21 18.70 51.71
CA THR A 634 0.63 18.98 53.10
C THR A 634 1.77 18.06 53.56
N ASN A 635 2.85 18.66 54.05
CA ASN A 635 4.06 17.96 54.48
C ASN A 635 3.79 16.92 55.59
N GLY A 636 4.24 15.69 55.37
CA GLY A 636 4.02 14.56 56.28
C GLY A 636 2.67 13.84 56.10
N SER A 637 1.97 14.10 55.00
CA SER A 637 0.90 13.23 54.51
C SER A 637 1.39 11.81 54.29
N GLN A 638 0.49 10.83 54.37
CA GLN A 638 0.86 9.43 54.26
C GLN A 638 -0.31 8.54 53.83
N VAL A 639 -0.07 7.63 52.90
CA VAL A 639 -1.06 6.60 52.50
C VAL A 639 -1.19 5.55 53.62
N VAL A 640 -2.43 5.20 53.96
CA VAL A 640 -2.80 4.29 55.07
C VAL A 640 -3.47 3.02 54.55
N TYR A 641 -4.16 3.08 53.41
CA TYR A 641 -4.69 1.93 52.68
C TYR A 641 -4.63 2.18 51.18
N PHE A 642 -4.34 1.12 50.41
CA PHE A 642 -4.29 1.17 48.96
C PHE A 642 -4.66 -0.22 48.40
N SER A 643 -5.58 -0.27 47.44
CA SER A 643 -5.82 -1.44 46.60
C SER A 643 -5.94 -1.03 45.12
N HIS A 644 -5.54 -1.93 44.24
CA HIS A 644 -5.52 -1.75 42.78
C HIS A 644 -6.41 -2.83 42.17
N ASN A 645 -7.51 -2.41 41.56
CA ASN A 645 -8.58 -3.34 41.17
C ASN A 645 -8.83 -3.21 39.65
N PRO A 646 -8.20 -4.05 38.80
CA PRO A 646 -8.31 -3.98 37.34
C PRO A 646 -9.74 -4.07 36.79
N ASN A 647 -10.62 -4.79 37.50
CA ASN A 647 -12.04 -4.93 37.14
C ASN A 647 -12.95 -3.89 37.84
N GLY A 648 -12.39 -2.84 38.43
CA GLY A 648 -13.14 -1.83 39.18
C GLY A 648 -13.80 -2.32 40.47
N GLU A 649 -13.41 -3.48 40.99
CA GLU A 649 -13.96 -4.10 42.19
C GLU A 649 -13.99 -3.13 43.39
N ALA A 650 -15.02 -3.25 44.23
CA ALA A 650 -15.28 -2.36 45.36
C ALA A 650 -15.28 -3.12 46.69
N GLU A 651 -14.19 -3.00 47.45
CA GLU A 651 -14.00 -3.74 48.71
C GLU A 651 -14.78 -3.15 49.90
N VAL A 652 -15.01 -3.96 50.93
CA VAL A 652 -15.49 -3.49 52.24
C VAL A 652 -14.37 -3.56 53.25
N VAL A 653 -14.11 -2.46 53.94
CA VAL A 653 -12.97 -2.25 54.84
C VAL A 653 -13.40 -1.80 56.23
N THR A 654 -12.86 -2.45 57.25
CA THR A 654 -13.03 -2.14 58.67
C THR A 654 -11.99 -1.10 59.10
N ILE A 655 -12.42 -0.03 59.77
CA ILE A 655 -11.54 1.01 60.32
C ILE A 655 -11.54 0.95 61.85
N LEU A 656 -10.35 0.83 62.43
CA LEU A 656 -10.10 0.83 63.87
C LEU A 656 -9.41 2.13 64.27
N LEU A 657 -10.03 2.93 65.14
CA LEU A 657 -9.46 4.19 65.63
C LEU A 657 -8.54 3.98 66.85
N ARG A 658 -7.62 4.92 67.10
CA ARG A 658 -6.94 5.01 68.39
C ARG A 658 -7.88 5.63 69.43
N GLN A 659 -7.97 5.02 70.60
CA GLN A 659 -8.80 5.52 71.70
C GLN A 659 -8.16 6.76 72.34
N ILE A 660 -8.67 7.95 71.99
CA ILE A 660 -8.23 9.23 72.53
C ILE A 660 -9.49 10.05 72.88
N GLY A 661 -9.72 10.29 74.17
CA GLY A 661 -10.91 11.00 74.65
C GLY A 661 -12.23 10.24 74.43
N THR A 662 -13.34 10.97 74.39
CA THR A 662 -14.73 10.47 74.42
C THR A 662 -15.27 10.02 73.04
N ILE A 663 -14.48 9.23 72.30
CA ILE A 663 -14.89 8.65 71.00
C ILE A 663 -15.95 7.56 71.22
N LYS A 664 -17.18 7.77 70.74
CA LYS A 664 -18.33 6.86 70.92
C LYS A 664 -18.32 5.60 70.02
N LYS A 665 -17.58 5.60 68.91
CA LYS A 665 -17.44 4.44 67.99
C LYS A 665 -15.95 4.24 67.66
N LEU A 666 -15.35 3.16 68.15
CA LEU A 666 -13.92 2.83 67.95
C LEU A 666 -13.67 1.91 66.74
N LYS A 667 -14.72 1.23 66.26
CA LYS A 667 -14.73 0.37 65.06
C LYS A 667 -15.94 0.76 64.20
N PHE A 668 -15.76 0.87 62.89
CA PHE A 668 -16.83 1.01 61.91
C PHE A 668 -16.34 0.53 60.53
N ASP A 669 -17.27 0.16 59.67
CA ASP A 669 -16.97 -0.38 58.34
C ASP A 669 -17.29 0.67 57.28
N ILE A 670 -16.47 0.77 56.23
CA ILE A 670 -16.71 1.56 55.02
C ILE A 670 -16.74 0.62 53.82
N ASP A 671 -17.65 0.90 52.91
CA ASP A 671 -17.87 0.21 51.66
C ASP A 671 -17.42 1.12 50.50
N PHE A 672 -16.48 0.65 49.67
CA PHE A 672 -15.99 1.42 48.52
C PHE A 672 -17.04 1.52 47.39
N ALA A 673 -18.07 0.66 47.33
CA ALA A 673 -19.07 0.69 46.26
C ALA A 673 -19.89 1.99 46.30
N LYS A 674 -20.10 2.53 47.50
CA LYS A 674 -20.83 3.79 47.77
C LYS A 674 -20.02 5.06 47.47
N LEU A 675 -18.82 4.92 46.91
CA LEU A 675 -17.97 6.04 46.50
C LEU A 675 -17.91 6.12 44.97
N ALA A 676 -18.43 7.23 44.45
CA ALA A 676 -18.26 7.59 43.04
C ALA A 676 -16.77 7.70 42.67
N ILE A 677 -16.44 7.28 41.45
CA ILE A 677 -15.10 7.38 40.87
C ILE A 677 -14.86 8.85 40.52
N LYS A 678 -13.79 9.44 41.06
CA LYS A 678 -13.43 10.86 40.81
C LYS A 678 -12.03 10.94 40.21
N GLY A 679 -11.71 12.05 39.54
CA GLY A 679 -10.37 12.27 38.97
C GLY A 679 -9.28 12.27 40.04
N ARG A 680 -8.04 11.87 39.66
CA ARG A 680 -6.90 11.66 40.59
C ARG A 680 -6.60 12.83 41.54
N ALA A 681 -6.80 14.07 41.08
CA ALA A 681 -6.59 15.30 41.85
C ALA A 681 -7.68 15.58 42.91
N SER A 682 -8.74 14.75 43.00
CA SER A 682 -9.77 14.91 44.03
C SER A 682 -9.21 14.67 45.43
N LYS A 683 -9.60 15.53 46.37
CA LYS A 683 -9.35 15.40 47.81
C LYS A 683 -10.10 14.21 48.46
N GLY A 684 -11.07 13.62 47.76
CA GLY A 684 -11.88 12.52 48.28
C GLY A 684 -12.85 12.93 49.39
N ASN A 685 -13.51 11.94 49.97
CA ASN A 685 -14.49 12.11 51.04
C ASN A 685 -13.80 11.97 52.42
N LEU A 686 -14.31 12.64 53.45
CA LEU A 686 -13.74 12.59 54.81
C LEU A 686 -14.08 11.25 55.49
N VAL A 687 -13.06 10.51 55.94
CA VAL A 687 -13.21 9.27 56.71
C VAL A 687 -13.37 9.56 58.20
N THR A 688 -12.43 10.34 58.74
CA THR A 688 -12.35 10.63 60.18
C THR A 688 -11.42 11.80 60.45
N LYS A 689 -11.67 12.53 61.55
CA LYS A 689 -10.75 13.53 62.11
C LYS A 689 -9.85 12.95 63.21
N TYR A 690 -10.04 11.67 63.58
CA TYR A 690 -9.31 10.98 64.65
C TYR A 690 -8.23 10.04 64.08
N PRO A 691 -7.07 9.89 64.74
CA PRO A 691 -5.99 9.06 64.23
C PRO A 691 -6.38 7.57 64.18
N ILE A 692 -6.27 6.99 62.98
CA ILE A 692 -6.50 5.57 62.73
C ILE A 692 -5.41 4.73 63.43
N LYS A 693 -5.80 3.56 63.96
CA LYS A 693 -4.90 2.54 64.52
C LYS A 693 -4.53 1.50 63.47
N LYS A 694 -5.52 0.97 62.75
CA LYS A 694 -5.37 -0.04 61.68
C LYS A 694 -6.61 0.02 60.75
N ILE A 695 -6.43 -0.41 59.50
CA ILE A 695 -7.51 -0.70 58.56
C ILE A 695 -7.41 -2.19 58.22
N GLU A 696 -8.54 -2.90 58.13
CA GLU A 696 -8.60 -4.34 57.88
C GLU A 696 -9.60 -4.64 56.75
N LEU A 697 -9.18 -5.41 55.75
CA LEU A 697 -10.09 -5.86 54.69
C LEU A 697 -11.12 -6.82 55.29
N LYS A 698 -12.41 -6.58 55.01
CA LYS A 698 -13.52 -7.40 55.48
C LYS A 698 -14.04 -8.33 54.37
N GLU A 699 -14.17 -7.80 53.16
CA GLU A 699 -14.78 -8.51 52.04
C GLU A 699 -14.25 -7.97 50.69
N LYS A 700 -14.02 -8.85 49.72
CA LYS A 700 -13.62 -8.47 48.35
C LYS A 700 -14.84 -8.13 47.52
N GLY A 701 -14.70 -7.11 46.67
CA GLY A 701 -15.81 -6.58 45.87
C GLY A 701 -16.20 -7.44 44.67
N ILE A 702 -17.45 -7.28 44.24
CA ILE A 702 -17.91 -7.66 42.91
C ILE A 702 -17.48 -6.55 41.92
N SER A 703 -17.23 -6.88 40.65
CA SER A 703 -16.88 -5.90 39.62
C SER A 703 -18.04 -4.93 39.36
N THR A 704 -17.77 -3.63 39.38
CA THR A 704 -18.79 -2.57 39.20
C THR A 704 -18.79 -1.97 37.78
N LEU A 705 -18.36 -2.74 36.77
CA LEU A 705 -18.19 -2.26 35.40
C LEU A 705 -19.15 -2.95 34.42
N LEU A 706 -19.64 -2.18 33.43
CA LEU A 706 -20.58 -2.66 32.42
C LEU A 706 -19.95 -3.70 31.45
N PRO A 707 -20.79 -4.56 30.83
CA PRO A 707 -20.41 -5.40 29.69
C PRO A 707 -19.87 -4.58 28.51
N ARG A 708 -19.11 -5.21 27.61
CA ARG A 708 -18.59 -4.55 26.40
C ARG A 708 -19.30 -5.07 25.15
N LYS A 709 -19.79 -4.17 24.29
CA LYS A 709 -20.23 -4.50 22.93
C LYS A 709 -19.02 -4.85 22.07
N VAL A 710 -19.14 -5.91 21.27
CA VAL A 710 -18.10 -6.39 20.35
C VAL A 710 -18.74 -6.58 18.98
N TRP A 711 -18.04 -6.12 17.94
CA TRP A 711 -18.46 -6.24 16.55
C TRP A 711 -17.45 -7.03 15.74
N PHE A 712 -17.89 -7.61 14.62
CA PHE A 712 -17.05 -8.27 13.61
C PHE A 712 -17.01 -7.44 12.34
N ASP A 713 -15.81 -7.12 11.86
CA ASP A 713 -15.60 -6.44 10.58
C ASP A 713 -15.21 -7.49 9.53
N ASP A 714 -16.14 -7.79 8.61
CA ASP A 714 -15.95 -8.78 7.54
C ASP A 714 -14.87 -8.35 6.52
N THR A 715 -14.64 -7.04 6.35
CA THR A 715 -13.65 -6.53 5.39
C THR A 715 -12.21 -6.81 5.84
N VAL A 716 -11.99 -6.90 7.16
CA VAL A 716 -10.68 -7.17 7.77
C VAL A 716 -10.61 -8.55 8.46
N LYS A 717 -11.76 -9.23 8.59
CA LYS A 717 -11.94 -10.52 9.28
C LYS A 717 -11.33 -10.51 10.68
N ARG A 718 -11.76 -9.53 11.49
CA ARG A 718 -11.29 -9.24 12.86
C ARG A 718 -12.41 -8.69 13.74
N LEU A 719 -12.24 -8.81 15.06
CA LEU A 719 -13.15 -8.20 16.04
C LEU A 719 -12.75 -6.76 16.35
N ASN A 720 -13.74 -5.86 16.42
CA ASN A 720 -13.57 -4.48 16.83
C ASN A 720 -14.59 -4.08 17.90
N VAL A 721 -14.45 -2.83 18.36
CA VAL A 721 -15.14 -2.24 19.51
C VAL A 721 -15.66 -0.82 19.21
N ASP A 722 -15.63 -0.44 17.94
CA ASP A 722 -15.82 0.92 17.44
C ASP A 722 -17.13 1.05 16.62
N ALA A 723 -18.06 0.12 16.81
CA ALA A 723 -19.32 0.00 16.07
C ALA A 723 -19.18 -0.19 14.54
N ARG A 724 -18.09 -0.82 14.07
CA ARG A 724 -17.89 -1.18 12.66
C ARG A 724 -18.31 -2.63 12.40
N GLY A 725 -19.07 -2.88 11.34
CA GLY A 725 -19.55 -4.23 10.99
C GLY A 725 -20.67 -4.76 11.90
N GLU A 726 -20.79 -6.09 12.00
CA GLU A 726 -21.93 -6.76 12.65
C GLU A 726 -21.77 -6.87 14.17
N LEU A 727 -22.85 -6.61 14.93
CA LEU A 727 -22.83 -6.68 16.40
C LEU A 727 -23.00 -8.12 16.91
N LEU A 728 -21.91 -8.72 17.42
CA LEU A 728 -21.94 -10.04 18.06
C LEU A 728 -22.60 -10.04 19.45
N GLY A 729 -22.85 -8.84 20.01
CA GLY A 729 -23.57 -8.62 21.26
C GLY A 729 -22.69 -8.07 22.40
N GLU A 730 -23.20 -8.17 23.62
CA GLU A 730 -22.52 -7.73 24.84
C GLU A 730 -21.80 -8.88 25.55
N PHE A 731 -20.51 -8.71 25.83
CA PHE A 731 -19.64 -9.71 26.43
C PHE A 731 -19.19 -9.29 27.84
N LYS A 732 -19.35 -10.20 28.80
CA LYS A 732 -18.68 -10.22 30.11
C LYS A 732 -17.33 -10.96 29.98
N PRO A 733 -16.39 -10.84 30.93
CA PRO A 733 -15.07 -11.51 30.86
C PRO A 733 -15.11 -13.06 30.80
N SER A 734 -16.24 -13.66 31.17
CA SER A 734 -16.52 -15.10 31.07
C SER A 734 -16.95 -15.56 29.68
N ASP A 735 -17.41 -14.64 28.85
CA ASP A 735 -18.22 -14.94 27.67
C ASP A 735 -17.34 -15.27 26.46
N LYS A 736 -17.80 -16.22 25.65
CA LYS A 736 -17.04 -16.78 24.53
C LYS A 736 -17.78 -16.61 23.22
N ILE A 737 -17.04 -16.65 22.13
CA ILE A 737 -17.58 -16.71 20.76
C ILE A 737 -17.48 -18.14 20.22
N LEU A 738 -18.48 -18.52 19.45
CA LEU A 738 -18.59 -19.75 18.68
C LEU A 738 -18.17 -19.44 17.24
N ILE A 739 -17.26 -20.26 16.69
CA ILE A 739 -16.76 -20.17 15.32
C ILE A 739 -17.00 -21.51 14.63
N ILE A 740 -17.60 -21.50 13.43
CA ILE A 740 -17.83 -22.69 12.60
C ILE A 740 -17.30 -22.42 11.20
N SER A 741 -16.59 -23.40 10.61
CA SER A 741 -15.99 -23.31 9.28
C SER A 741 -16.67 -24.20 8.25
N GLN A 742 -16.60 -23.83 6.97
CA GLN A 742 -17.08 -24.60 5.82
C GLN A 742 -16.34 -25.94 5.68
N SER A 743 -15.09 -25.99 6.14
CA SER A 743 -14.30 -27.22 6.36
C SER A 743 -14.83 -28.14 7.47
N GLY A 744 -15.98 -27.83 8.11
CA GLY A 744 -16.64 -28.71 9.08
C GLY A 744 -15.97 -28.77 10.45
N LYS A 745 -15.18 -27.74 10.79
CA LYS A 745 -14.56 -27.58 12.11
C LYS A 745 -15.41 -26.67 12.99
N ILE A 746 -15.25 -26.82 14.30
CA ILE A 746 -15.82 -25.93 15.32
C ILE A 746 -14.76 -25.50 16.33
N LYS A 747 -14.88 -24.27 16.84
CA LYS A 747 -13.93 -23.66 17.77
C LYS A 747 -14.67 -22.69 18.70
N VAL A 748 -14.40 -22.75 20.00
CA VAL A 748 -14.97 -21.83 21.00
C VAL A 748 -13.85 -21.12 21.73
N ILE A 749 -13.76 -19.80 21.61
CA ILE A 749 -12.67 -18.97 22.16
C ILE A 749 -13.19 -17.75 22.93
N ILE A 750 -12.33 -17.20 23.78
CA ILE A 750 -12.55 -15.85 24.35
C ILE A 750 -12.28 -14.83 23.22
N PRO A 751 -13.12 -13.81 23.02
CA PRO A 751 -12.93 -12.81 21.96
C PRO A 751 -11.72 -11.88 22.24
N GLU A 752 -10.54 -12.24 21.75
CA GLU A 752 -9.40 -11.32 21.63
C GLU A 752 -9.51 -10.49 20.34
N LEU A 753 -9.30 -9.17 20.42
CA LEU A 753 -9.40 -8.26 19.25
C LEU A 753 -8.30 -8.50 18.20
N SER A 754 -7.21 -9.17 18.58
CA SER A 754 -6.14 -9.60 17.67
C SER A 754 -6.41 -10.94 16.98
N THR A 755 -7.56 -11.59 17.24
CA THR A 755 -7.93 -12.83 16.53
C THR A 755 -8.29 -12.50 15.09
N HIS A 756 -7.59 -13.13 14.14
CA HIS A 756 -7.99 -13.18 12.74
C HIS A 756 -8.86 -14.42 12.49
N PHE A 757 -9.77 -14.33 11.52
CA PHE A 757 -10.75 -15.38 11.22
C PHE A 757 -10.53 -15.92 9.80
N GLU A 758 -10.54 -17.25 9.65
CA GLU A 758 -10.33 -17.94 8.38
C GLU A 758 -11.41 -17.58 7.35
N GLU A 759 -11.06 -17.53 6.06
CA GLU A 759 -11.98 -17.09 5.00
C GLU A 759 -13.12 -18.07 4.72
N ASP A 760 -13.07 -19.28 5.27
CA ASP A 760 -14.11 -20.31 5.18
C ASP A 760 -15.08 -20.29 6.38
N MET A 761 -14.99 -19.32 7.28
CA MET A 761 -15.91 -19.16 8.42
C MET A 761 -17.34 -18.89 7.95
N ILE A 762 -18.30 -19.67 8.46
CA ILE A 762 -19.74 -19.57 8.12
C ILE A 762 -20.64 -19.12 9.28
N VAL A 763 -20.19 -19.27 10.52
CA VAL A 763 -20.93 -18.81 11.71
C VAL A 763 -19.98 -18.20 12.72
N LEU A 764 -20.33 -17.01 13.20
CA LEU A 764 -19.69 -16.30 14.29
C LEU A 764 -20.76 -15.73 15.23
N GLU A 765 -20.94 -16.29 16.42
CA GLU A 765 -21.95 -15.82 17.38
C GLU A 765 -21.47 -15.88 18.84
N LYS A 766 -22.17 -15.22 19.75
CA LYS A 766 -21.95 -15.38 21.20
C LYS A 766 -22.36 -16.80 21.63
N TRP A 767 -21.41 -17.57 22.14
CA TRP A 767 -21.63 -18.95 22.53
C TRP A 767 -22.58 -19.07 23.74
N LYS A 768 -23.70 -19.78 23.55
CA LYS A 768 -24.63 -20.20 24.62
C LYS A 768 -24.45 -21.71 24.87
N PRO A 769 -23.90 -22.16 26.02
CA PRO A 769 -23.56 -23.58 26.24
C PRO A 769 -24.71 -24.60 26.14
N LYS A 770 -25.98 -24.14 26.18
CA LYS A 770 -27.19 -24.97 26.06
C LYS A 770 -27.87 -24.89 24.68
N LYS A 771 -27.35 -24.09 23.75
CA LYS A 771 -27.92 -23.89 22.40
C LYS A 771 -27.43 -25.00 21.46
N PRO A 772 -28.32 -25.86 20.93
CA PRO A 772 -27.92 -26.98 20.07
C PRO A 772 -27.49 -26.48 18.69
N ILE A 773 -26.51 -27.15 18.09
CA ILE A 773 -26.01 -26.85 16.74
C ILE A 773 -26.46 -27.96 15.81
N SER A 774 -27.00 -27.56 14.65
CA SER A 774 -27.56 -28.45 13.65
C SER A 774 -26.78 -28.34 12.34
N ALA A 775 -26.32 -29.47 11.79
CA ALA A 775 -25.53 -29.50 10.56
C ALA A 775 -26.03 -30.58 9.59
N ILE A 776 -26.17 -30.21 8.32
CA ILE A 776 -26.35 -31.16 7.19
C ILE A 776 -25.02 -31.24 6.45
N TYR A 777 -24.52 -32.46 6.26
CA TYR A 777 -23.30 -32.72 5.51
C TYR A 777 -23.45 -33.96 4.63
N TYR A 778 -22.70 -33.98 3.54
CA TYR A 778 -22.48 -35.16 2.72
C TYR A 778 -21.33 -35.98 3.31
N ASP A 779 -21.58 -37.24 3.63
CA ASP A 779 -20.57 -38.18 4.12
C ASP A 779 -19.92 -38.90 2.93
N GLY A 780 -18.65 -38.61 2.70
CA GLY A 780 -17.88 -39.13 1.57
C GLY A 780 -17.46 -40.60 1.69
N GLU A 781 -17.54 -41.21 2.89
CA GLU A 781 -17.30 -42.65 3.10
C GLU A 781 -18.53 -43.48 2.73
N LYS A 782 -19.74 -42.92 2.95
CA LYS A 782 -21.03 -43.61 2.80
C LYS A 782 -21.85 -43.18 1.60
N GLU A 783 -21.39 -42.17 0.87
CA GLU A 783 -22.03 -41.55 -0.29
C GLU A 783 -23.48 -41.07 -0.03
N ARG A 784 -23.73 -40.50 1.16
CA ARG A 784 -25.08 -40.11 1.63
C ARG A 784 -25.07 -38.84 2.45
N TYR A 785 -26.22 -38.18 2.49
CA TYR A 785 -26.46 -37.03 3.34
C TYR A 785 -26.84 -37.45 4.76
N PHE A 786 -26.26 -36.78 5.75
CA PHE A 786 -26.56 -36.94 7.17
C PHE A 786 -26.94 -35.60 7.79
N LEU A 787 -27.89 -35.64 8.74
CA LEU A 787 -28.30 -34.51 9.57
C LEU A 787 -27.91 -34.81 11.02
N LYS A 788 -27.20 -33.89 11.66
CA LYS A 788 -26.57 -34.05 12.97
C LYS A 788 -26.90 -32.85 13.86
N ARG A 789 -27.49 -33.11 15.03
CA ARG A 789 -27.79 -32.10 16.06
C ARG A 789 -26.99 -32.41 17.32
N PHE A 790 -26.19 -31.47 17.82
CA PHE A 790 -25.19 -31.70 18.87
C PHE A 790 -24.96 -30.47 19.76
N LEU A 791 -24.18 -30.64 20.83
CA LEU A 791 -23.65 -29.57 21.68
C LEU A 791 -22.11 -29.57 21.62
N VAL A 792 -21.48 -28.42 21.92
CA VAL A 792 -20.01 -28.33 21.97
C VAL A 792 -19.51 -28.93 23.29
N GLU A 793 -18.69 -29.98 23.21
CA GLU A 793 -18.17 -30.71 24.38
C GLU A 793 -16.84 -30.13 24.91
N ASN A 794 -15.98 -29.59 24.04
CA ASN A 794 -14.66 -29.08 24.41
C ASN A 794 -14.51 -27.57 24.14
N GLU A 795 -14.11 -26.82 25.18
CA GLU A 795 -13.79 -25.40 25.06
C GLU A 795 -12.33 -25.18 24.64
N GLY A 796 -12.05 -24.14 23.84
CA GLY A 796 -10.67 -23.73 23.49
C GLY A 796 -9.91 -24.65 22.53
N LYS A 797 -10.53 -25.75 22.06
CA LYS A 797 -10.00 -26.62 21.00
C LYS A 797 -10.77 -26.41 19.69
N GLU A 798 -10.09 -26.77 18.62
CA GLU A 798 -10.62 -26.87 17.26
C GLU A 798 -10.90 -28.36 16.99
N GLU A 799 -12.15 -28.72 16.72
CA GLU A 799 -12.57 -30.11 16.51
C GLU A 799 -13.44 -30.25 15.24
N SER A 800 -13.19 -31.27 14.42
CA SER A 800 -14.05 -31.61 13.28
C SER A 800 -15.33 -32.31 13.75
N PHE A 801 -16.48 -31.92 13.20
CA PHE A 801 -17.75 -32.62 13.42
C PHE A 801 -18.25 -33.39 12.19
N ILE A 802 -17.55 -33.34 11.06
CA ILE A 802 -17.79 -34.17 9.86
C ILE A 802 -16.74 -35.29 9.77
N THR A 803 -16.80 -36.12 8.72
CA THR A 803 -15.81 -37.18 8.46
C THR A 803 -14.63 -36.67 7.64
N ASP A 804 -13.40 -37.01 8.02
CA ASP A 804 -12.14 -36.55 7.40
C ASP A 804 -11.86 -37.12 6.00
N HIS A 805 -12.88 -37.58 5.27
CA HIS A 805 -12.75 -38.16 3.93
C HIS A 805 -12.75 -37.05 2.85
N PRO A 806 -11.90 -37.11 1.80
CA PRO A 806 -11.76 -36.00 0.84
C PRO A 806 -13.03 -35.58 0.09
N ASN A 807 -14.03 -36.47 -0.01
CA ASN A 807 -15.33 -36.18 -0.63
C ASN A 807 -16.40 -35.72 0.37
N SER A 808 -16.11 -35.62 1.67
CA SER A 808 -17.06 -35.13 2.66
C SER A 808 -17.18 -33.61 2.58
N GLN A 809 -18.42 -33.09 2.56
CA GLN A 809 -18.69 -31.66 2.37
C GLN A 809 -19.82 -31.19 3.27
N LEU A 810 -19.65 -30.01 3.87
CA LEU A 810 -20.68 -29.35 4.67
C LEU A 810 -21.66 -28.63 3.76
N GLU A 811 -22.95 -28.94 3.85
CA GLU A 811 -23.99 -28.31 3.02
C GLU A 811 -24.65 -27.14 3.75
N ILE A 812 -24.96 -27.30 5.04
CA ILE A 812 -25.56 -26.23 5.85
C ILE A 812 -25.30 -26.41 7.35
N VAL A 813 -25.25 -25.30 8.08
CA VAL A 813 -25.26 -25.25 9.54
C VAL A 813 -26.26 -24.20 10.01
N SER A 814 -26.99 -24.50 11.07
CA SER A 814 -27.80 -23.55 11.83
C SER A 814 -27.54 -23.75 13.33
N THR A 815 -27.53 -22.66 14.07
CA THR A 815 -27.49 -22.65 15.55
C THR A 815 -28.89 -22.52 16.15
N ASP A 816 -29.94 -22.38 15.35
CA ASP A 816 -31.31 -22.13 15.82
C ASP A 816 -31.83 -23.25 16.72
N TYR A 817 -32.63 -22.87 17.73
CA TYR A 817 -33.22 -23.84 18.63
C TYR A 817 -34.14 -24.83 17.90
N ARG A 818 -34.91 -24.36 16.90
CA ARG A 818 -35.87 -25.16 16.13
C ARG A 818 -35.76 -24.90 14.60
N PRO A 819 -34.68 -25.38 13.93
CA PRO A 819 -34.45 -25.08 12.51
C PRO A 819 -35.39 -25.88 11.59
N LEU A 820 -35.80 -25.23 10.48
CA LEU A 820 -36.48 -25.87 9.36
C LEU A 820 -35.56 -25.89 8.13
N ALA A 821 -35.49 -27.03 7.44
CA ALA A 821 -34.69 -27.19 6.23
C ALA A 821 -35.53 -27.71 5.06
N GLN A 822 -35.27 -27.20 3.86
CA GLN A 822 -35.83 -27.68 2.60
C GLN A 822 -34.75 -28.38 1.76
N LEU A 823 -35.04 -29.61 1.32
CA LEU A 823 -34.17 -30.39 0.44
C LEU A 823 -34.71 -30.38 -0.99
N VAL A 824 -33.99 -29.73 -1.90
CA VAL A 824 -34.33 -29.70 -3.33
C VAL A 824 -33.57 -30.81 -4.05
N PHE A 825 -34.28 -31.76 -4.67
CA PHE A 825 -33.65 -32.93 -5.30
C PHE A 825 -33.14 -32.65 -6.72
N ALA A 826 -32.05 -33.32 -7.10
CA ALA A 826 -31.52 -33.27 -8.47
C ALA A 826 -32.44 -33.99 -9.47
N LYS A 827 -32.50 -33.51 -10.72
CA LYS A 827 -33.30 -34.13 -11.78
C LYS A 827 -32.68 -35.44 -12.25
N VAL A 828 -33.37 -36.56 -12.05
CA VAL A 828 -32.94 -37.89 -12.52
C VAL A 828 -33.76 -38.25 -13.75
N LYS A 829 -33.09 -38.45 -14.90
CA LYS A 829 -33.72 -38.76 -16.21
C LYS A 829 -34.85 -37.79 -16.60
N GLY A 830 -34.71 -36.51 -16.24
CA GLY A 830 -35.67 -35.43 -16.55
C GLY A 830 -36.78 -35.21 -15.51
N VAL A 831 -37.04 -36.18 -14.62
CA VAL A 831 -38.00 -36.04 -13.52
C VAL A 831 -37.32 -35.39 -12.31
N GLN A 832 -37.98 -34.42 -11.70
CA GLN A 832 -37.60 -33.88 -10.38
C GLN A 832 -38.49 -34.52 -9.31
N LYS A 833 -37.89 -34.89 -8.18
CA LYS A 833 -38.61 -35.33 -6.98
C LYS A 833 -39.04 -34.09 -6.19
N GLU A 834 -40.22 -34.15 -5.57
CA GLU A 834 -40.79 -33.03 -4.79
C GLU A 834 -39.89 -32.65 -3.60
N ASP A 835 -39.82 -31.34 -3.30
CA ASP A 835 -38.88 -30.79 -2.32
C ASP A 835 -39.31 -31.13 -0.88
N LEU A 836 -38.45 -31.81 -0.13
CA LEU A 836 -38.77 -32.31 1.20
C LEU A 836 -38.48 -31.26 2.28
N HIS A 837 -39.49 -30.92 3.07
CA HIS A 837 -39.37 -30.03 4.23
C HIS A 837 -39.16 -30.86 5.51
N ILE A 838 -38.23 -30.44 6.37
CA ILE A 838 -37.80 -31.18 7.55
C ILE A 838 -37.69 -30.23 8.76
N ASP A 839 -38.46 -30.52 9.82
CA ASP A 839 -38.19 -30.04 11.17
C ASP A 839 -36.98 -30.81 11.72
N VAL A 840 -35.89 -30.08 11.98
CA VAL A 840 -34.61 -30.66 12.42
C VAL A 840 -34.67 -31.17 13.86
N GLU A 841 -35.55 -30.61 14.69
CA GLU A 841 -35.73 -31.05 16.07
C GLU A 841 -36.49 -32.38 16.14
N ASP A 842 -37.61 -32.49 15.45
CA ASP A 842 -38.40 -33.74 15.38
C ASP A 842 -37.63 -34.85 14.66
N PHE A 843 -36.77 -34.52 13.69
CA PHE A 843 -35.96 -35.50 12.97
C PHE A 843 -34.78 -36.06 13.78
N ILE A 844 -34.19 -35.27 14.70
CA ILE A 844 -33.03 -35.71 15.48
C ILE A 844 -32.92 -35.02 16.87
N ALA A 845 -33.07 -35.84 17.91
CA ALA A 845 -32.65 -35.48 19.27
C ALA A 845 -31.12 -35.27 19.35
N VAL A 846 -30.69 -34.37 20.22
CA VAL A 846 -29.27 -34.01 20.44
C VAL A 846 -28.42 -35.25 20.71
N LYS A 847 -27.39 -35.48 19.89
CA LYS A 847 -26.39 -36.55 20.05
C LYS A 847 -25.05 -35.98 20.51
N GLY A 848 -24.22 -36.84 21.11
CA GLY A 848 -22.84 -36.49 21.46
C GLY A 848 -22.00 -36.11 20.23
N PHE A 849 -20.99 -35.28 20.43
CA PHE A 849 -20.27 -34.55 19.39
C PHE A 849 -19.69 -35.45 18.28
N LYS A 850 -19.25 -36.67 18.62
CA LYS A 850 -18.65 -37.62 17.65
C LYS A 850 -19.65 -38.56 16.95
N ALA A 851 -20.96 -38.36 17.12
CA ALA A 851 -21.96 -39.12 16.38
C ALA A 851 -22.10 -38.66 14.92
N LEU A 852 -22.44 -39.59 14.02
CA LEU A 852 -22.71 -39.33 12.59
C LEU A 852 -24.13 -38.77 12.30
N GLY A 853 -24.87 -38.35 13.33
CA GLY A 853 -26.26 -37.88 13.16
C GLY A 853 -27.26 -39.00 12.80
N ASN A 854 -28.25 -38.67 11.98
CA ASN A 854 -29.24 -39.56 11.35
C ASN A 854 -29.07 -39.47 9.82
N GLN A 855 -29.28 -40.57 9.09
CA GLN A 855 -29.23 -40.55 7.62
C GLN A 855 -30.41 -39.72 7.09
N LEU A 856 -30.11 -38.67 6.33
CA LEU A 856 -31.09 -37.73 5.81
C LEU A 856 -31.68 -38.22 4.48
N THR A 857 -30.82 -38.50 3.49
CA THR A 857 -31.20 -39.12 2.22
C THR A 857 -30.01 -39.78 1.53
N ALA A 858 -30.29 -40.69 0.59
CA ALA A 858 -29.33 -41.26 -0.35
C ALA A 858 -29.55 -40.77 -1.80
N ASP A 859 -30.59 -39.97 -2.05
CA ASP A 859 -30.78 -39.31 -3.34
C ASP A 859 -29.85 -38.10 -3.46
N LYS A 860 -29.38 -37.79 -4.68
CA LYS A 860 -28.58 -36.58 -4.91
C LYS A 860 -29.44 -35.34 -4.77
N LEU A 861 -28.99 -34.42 -3.92
CA LEU A 861 -29.57 -33.10 -3.77
C LEU A 861 -29.03 -32.17 -4.87
N LYS A 862 -29.81 -31.13 -5.17
CA LYS A 862 -29.42 -29.99 -5.99
C LYS A 862 -29.01 -28.81 -5.11
N GLN A 863 -29.72 -28.62 -4.00
CA GLN A 863 -29.59 -27.49 -3.09
C GLN A 863 -30.26 -27.84 -1.74
N VAL A 864 -29.69 -27.33 -0.65
CA VAL A 864 -30.30 -27.32 0.69
C VAL A 864 -30.57 -25.87 1.05
N ASN A 865 -31.78 -25.55 1.52
CA ASN A 865 -32.12 -24.23 2.04
C ASN A 865 -32.46 -24.34 3.53
N LEU A 866 -31.98 -23.38 4.33
CA LEU A 866 -32.61 -23.06 5.61
C LEU A 866 -33.88 -22.24 5.34
N LEU A 867 -34.91 -22.51 6.12
CA LEU A 867 -36.14 -21.72 6.19
C LEU A 867 -36.19 -20.98 7.53
N GLU A 868 -37.15 -20.06 7.70
CA GLU A 868 -37.37 -19.39 8.99
C GLU A 868 -37.59 -20.46 10.10
N PRO A 869 -36.86 -20.38 11.23
CA PRO A 869 -36.98 -21.37 12.31
C PRO A 869 -38.34 -21.24 13.02
N LEU A 870 -38.80 -22.34 13.62
CA LEU A 870 -40.03 -22.31 14.41
C LEU A 870 -39.84 -21.46 15.68
N PRO A 871 -40.86 -20.70 16.11
CA PRO A 871 -40.75 -19.81 17.27
C PRO A 871 -40.39 -20.58 18.54
N TYR A 872 -39.47 -19.99 19.31
CA TYR A 872 -38.94 -20.51 20.57
C TYR A 872 -38.70 -19.35 21.52
N GLU A 873 -39.26 -19.40 22.73
CA GLU A 873 -39.04 -18.40 23.77
C GLU A 873 -37.84 -18.82 24.63
N GLU A 874 -36.80 -17.98 24.70
CA GLU A 874 -35.67 -18.24 25.59
C GLU A 874 -36.07 -18.02 27.07
N PRO A 875 -35.73 -18.94 27.99
CA PRO A 875 -35.96 -18.73 29.41
C PRO A 875 -35.06 -17.59 29.93
N VAL A 876 -35.68 -16.54 30.44
CA VAL A 876 -34.99 -15.35 30.98
C VAL A 876 -34.11 -15.76 32.18
N GLU A 877 -32.82 -15.46 32.12
CA GLU A 877 -31.93 -15.58 33.29
C GLU A 877 -32.26 -14.48 34.30
N GLU A 878 -32.50 -14.85 35.56
CA GLU A 878 -32.72 -13.90 36.65
C GLU A 878 -31.45 -13.06 36.88
N VAL A 879 -31.45 -11.82 36.37
CA VAL A 879 -30.45 -10.82 36.73
C VAL A 879 -30.75 -10.37 38.17
N PRO A 880 -29.82 -10.52 39.12
CA PRO A 880 -30.06 -10.07 40.49
C PRO A 880 -30.30 -8.57 40.53
N GLU A 881 -31.31 -8.15 41.31
CA GLU A 881 -31.81 -6.78 41.33
C GLU A 881 -30.69 -5.76 41.62
N LYS A 882 -30.73 -4.65 40.87
CA LYS A 882 -29.90 -3.48 41.19
C LYS A 882 -30.44 -2.86 42.49
N PRO A 883 -29.60 -2.42 43.44
CA PRO A 883 -30.04 -1.46 44.43
C PRO A 883 -30.40 -0.15 43.70
N GLU A 884 -31.63 0.32 43.86
CA GLU A 884 -32.08 1.58 43.29
C GLU A 884 -31.25 2.75 43.85
N LEU A 885 -30.76 3.59 42.95
CA LEU A 885 -30.37 4.96 43.25
C LEU A 885 -31.53 5.85 42.80
N SER A 886 -31.93 6.79 43.64
CA SER A 886 -33.06 7.69 43.38
C SER A 886 -32.70 8.72 42.31
N ASP A 887 -33.42 8.69 41.19
CA ASP A 887 -33.34 9.70 40.13
C ASP A 887 -34.04 11.01 40.56
N ASP A 888 -33.39 11.78 41.44
CA ASP A 888 -33.86 13.09 41.89
C ASP A 888 -32.66 14.00 42.25
N ASP A 889 -31.93 14.44 41.20
CA ASP A 889 -31.03 15.61 41.15
C ASP A 889 -30.34 15.69 39.75
N SER A 890 -31.13 15.74 38.67
CA SER A 890 -30.62 15.87 37.30
C SER A 890 -30.33 17.34 36.95
N VAL A 891 -29.13 17.81 37.25
CA VAL A 891 -28.64 19.12 36.77
C VAL A 891 -28.11 18.95 35.35
N GLU A 892 -28.77 19.61 34.38
CA GLU A 892 -28.26 19.73 33.01
C GLU A 892 -27.03 20.65 32.97
N THR A 893 -25.99 20.26 32.24
CA THR A 893 -24.84 21.12 31.94
C THR A 893 -24.49 21.00 30.46
N GLU A 894 -24.79 22.05 29.69
CA GLU A 894 -24.22 22.24 28.36
C GLU A 894 -22.71 22.53 28.46
N LEU A 895 -21.99 22.38 27.35
CA LEU A 895 -20.54 22.55 27.27
C LEU A 895 -20.19 23.53 26.16
N ASP A 896 -19.59 24.67 26.52
CA ASP A 896 -18.96 25.60 25.57
C ASP A 896 -17.51 25.17 25.24
N ASP A 897 -17.06 25.51 24.03
CA ASP A 897 -15.91 24.88 23.33
C ASP A 897 -14.53 24.96 24.04
N ASP A 898 -14.33 25.86 25.01
CA ASP A 898 -13.07 26.00 25.77
C ASP A 898 -13.05 25.25 27.12
N GLY A 899 -14.12 24.53 27.48
CA GLY A 899 -14.07 23.47 28.50
C GLY A 899 -13.85 23.89 29.96
N GLN A 900 -14.17 25.14 30.36
CA GLN A 900 -14.23 25.54 31.77
C GLN A 900 -15.66 25.56 32.31
N ILE A 901 -15.87 24.96 33.49
CA ILE A 901 -17.17 24.93 34.16
C ILE A 901 -17.29 26.17 35.08
N GLY A 902 -18.10 27.14 34.67
CA GLY A 902 -18.49 28.28 35.49
C GLY A 902 -19.65 27.95 36.43
N LEU A 903 -19.48 28.12 37.75
CA LEU A 903 -20.57 28.02 38.72
C LEU A 903 -21.30 29.36 38.85
N VAL A 904 -22.56 29.40 38.41
CA VAL A 904 -23.54 30.43 38.82
C VAL A 904 -24.25 29.95 40.09
N LEU A 905 -24.57 30.87 40.99
CA LEU A 905 -25.25 30.61 42.27
C LEU A 905 -26.70 31.09 42.24
N GLU A 906 -27.60 30.24 42.71
CA GLU A 906 -28.72 30.62 43.60
C GLU A 906 -28.57 29.87 44.94
#